data_AF-A0A673A2V8-F1
#
_entry.id   AF-A0A673A2V8-F1
#
_cell.length_a   1.000
_cell.length_b   1.000
_cell.length_c   1.000
_cell.angle_alpha   90.00
_cell.angle_beta   90.00
_cell.angle_gamma   90.00
#
_symmetry.space_group_name_H-M   'P 1'
#
loop_
_entity.id
_entity.type
_entity.pdbx_description
1 polymer ?
#
loop_
_entity_poly.entity_id
_entity_poly.type
_entity_poly.pdbx_seq_one_letter_code
_entity_poly.pdbx_strand_id
1 'polypeptide(L)'
;MVYIYFPSQRLTSRTGTRRRYQDDGISDDEIEGKRTFDLDEKLQCSRFGTELVKIMEGKDFTFEYIQREGLRDPIVFEKADDLGIQMPDSDFSVSDVKLFVGSRRIVDVMDVNTQKGIEMSMAQWRRYYETPPSEREKLYNVISLEFSHTKLANLVKRPASVDLIDWVDNMWPRHLKERQRDSTNAIIDMHYPKVQKYCLMSVQGCFTDFHIDFGGTSVWYHILRGGKVFWLIPPTPQNLEMYENWVLSGKQGDIFLGDKCHDCQRIELKQGNTFMIPSGWIHAVYTPEDTLVFGGNFLHSFNIPMQLNIYSIEDRTRVPAKFRYPFYYEMCWYVLERYLYCLTNTSHLTPDFQKYSLGIGIERRQQSWLTPADLEVNGHSRNGTSNGVSITKPHHALTPFELEGLWNLLGKLEELPAHKKCVPSGIRNAAVLIEHANDNPKQSYTGEPIVKWPERVSGKHFFYCRPRLGPTLHKTKKSIKRSSISALRRRRVRCKRCSACCRKECGSCQYCHDMRKFGGPGRMKKSCIMRQCLAPALPNTARCAICGEGESEESNPSTHTLMECSICSQIAHRQCIKEPGEGKVNKDLPSCWECPKCYQGKGSESEVPEYIFSQTHYEVANQNFAEEDDEEEMEQDIQRGDKDSSYKVTLQRPTKAKRDPSAIVPKLEAIQLSNSEADRDSSGSGPGCEREVWVSVFRYLSRADLCVCMAVCKNWYKWCLDKRLWSRIDLSIKRTVTPQALTGIIKRQPVTLDLSWTNISKKQLNWLVGRLPGLKDLMLAGCSWSSISALCSSGCPLLRSLDLRYADGVKDSQIRDLVTPPGCDNRSQLRTMQCLRLAGLDISDSTLRLVIRHMPQLTKLDLSHCNSLTDHSINLLTAVGSSTRNTLTELNLGGCSKLTDTCLKYLRRLSCISLLDLRGCKGVSRKACEDFISELSVNTLYCLSDEKLIQRIS
;
A
#
# COMPACT_ATOMS: atom_id res chain seq x y z
N MET A 1 -88.20 -4.91 24.36
CA MET A 1 -88.78 -6.25 24.53
C MET A 1 -89.10 -7.06 23.26
N VAL A 2 -89.15 -6.67 21.97
CA VAL A 2 -88.84 -5.50 21.11
C VAL A 2 -87.40 -4.94 21.18
N TYR A 3 -86.99 -4.16 20.16
CA TYR A 3 -85.79 -3.31 20.04
C TYR A 3 -84.48 -3.95 19.51
N ILE A 4 -83.76 -3.38 18.52
CA ILE A 4 -84.06 -2.27 17.56
C ILE A 4 -83.48 -2.58 16.15
N TYR A 5 -83.68 -1.68 15.18
CA TYR A 5 -83.38 -1.76 13.74
C TYR A 5 -82.62 -0.46 13.32
N PHE A 6 -81.90 -0.50 12.18
CA PHE A 6 -81.41 0.63 11.35
C PHE A 6 -80.09 1.36 11.79
N PRO A 7 -79.37 2.08 10.89
CA PRO A 7 -78.72 1.56 9.65
C PRO A 7 -77.35 2.23 9.29
N SER A 8 -76.93 2.08 8.02
CA SER A 8 -75.91 2.88 7.28
C SER A 8 -74.42 2.48 7.50
N GLN A 9 -73.47 2.68 6.57
CA GLN A 9 -73.53 3.30 5.23
C GLN A 9 -72.46 2.69 4.27
N ARG A 10 -72.60 2.87 2.94
CA ARG A 10 -71.57 2.55 1.92
C ARG A 10 -70.68 3.77 1.62
N LEU A 11 -69.44 3.56 1.13
CA LEU A 11 -68.82 4.45 0.13
C LEU A 11 -67.62 3.81 -0.63
N THR A 12 -67.24 4.46 -1.73
CA THR A 12 -66.47 3.93 -2.88
C THR A 12 -64.95 4.10 -2.80
N SER A 13 -64.20 3.35 -3.63
CA SER A 13 -62.75 3.55 -3.84
C SER A 13 -62.43 4.34 -5.13
N ARG A 14 -61.61 5.41 -5.04
CA ARG A 14 -60.62 5.80 -6.09
C ARG A 14 -59.71 6.98 -5.71
N THR A 15 -58.44 6.86 -6.12
CA THR A 15 -57.45 7.91 -6.49
C THR A 15 -57.01 9.02 -5.51
N GLY A 16 -55.69 9.12 -5.34
CA GLY A 16 -54.97 10.26 -4.74
C GLY A 16 -54.14 9.86 -3.52
N THR A 17 -52.86 10.22 -3.36
CA THR A 17 -51.89 10.89 -4.24
C THR A 17 -50.47 10.39 -3.92
N ARG A 18 -49.47 10.65 -4.79
CA ARG A 18 -48.05 10.42 -4.46
C ARG A 18 -47.65 11.22 -3.21
N ARG A 19 -47.52 10.55 -2.05
CA ARG A 19 -46.51 11.00 -1.07
C ARG A 19 -45.15 10.64 -1.63
N ARG A 20 -44.28 11.64 -1.76
CA ARG A 20 -42.84 11.40 -1.91
C ARG A 20 -42.41 10.72 -0.61
N TYR A 21 -41.62 9.66 -0.68
CA TYR A 21 -40.68 9.44 0.41
C TYR A 21 -39.77 10.67 0.42
N GLN A 22 -39.71 11.37 1.54
CA GLN A 22 -38.56 12.22 1.78
C GLN A 22 -37.35 11.30 1.90
N ASP A 23 -36.29 11.70 1.23
CA ASP A 23 -35.00 11.01 1.30
C ASP A 23 -34.37 11.42 2.64
N ASP A 24 -34.89 10.81 3.72
CA ASP A 24 -34.38 10.97 5.09
C ASP A 24 -33.00 10.30 5.10
N GLY A 25 -32.00 11.10 4.69
CA GLY A 25 -30.75 10.67 4.09
C GLY A 25 -29.74 10.02 5.03
N ILE A 26 -30.15 8.96 5.72
CA ILE A 26 -29.27 7.94 6.29
C ILE A 26 -28.44 7.39 5.13
N SER A 27 -27.17 7.76 5.07
CA SER A 27 -26.29 7.32 4.00
C SER A 27 -26.00 5.81 4.12
N ASP A 28 -25.73 5.12 3.00
CA ASP A 28 -25.33 3.69 3.04
C ASP A 28 -24.12 3.45 3.97
N ASP A 29 -23.24 4.45 4.13
CA ASP A 29 -22.09 4.43 5.05
C ASP A 29 -22.50 4.36 6.54
N GLU A 30 -23.72 4.77 6.93
CA GLU A 30 -24.26 4.65 8.30
C GLU A 30 -24.86 3.27 8.58
N ILE A 31 -25.13 2.47 7.54
CA ILE A 31 -25.65 1.10 7.65
C ILE A 31 -24.50 0.09 7.57
N GLU A 32 -23.50 0.29 6.71
CA GLU A 32 -22.29 -0.56 6.61
C GLU A 32 -21.33 -0.46 7.82
N GLY A 33 -21.71 0.27 8.89
CA GLY A 33 -20.88 0.49 10.09
C GLY A 33 -21.56 0.22 11.43
N LYS A 34 -22.80 -0.31 11.46
CA LYS A 34 -23.47 -0.62 12.74
C LYS A 34 -23.10 -2.03 13.24
N ARG A 35 -22.32 -2.06 14.31
CA ARG A 35 -22.15 -3.21 15.22
C ARG A 35 -23.53 -3.75 15.62
N THR A 36 -23.74 -5.07 15.55
CA THR A 36 -25.05 -5.68 15.87
C THR A 36 -25.11 -6.26 17.28
N PHE A 37 -23.96 -6.46 17.95
CA PHE A 37 -23.91 -6.82 19.36
C PHE A 37 -23.95 -5.56 20.25
N ASP A 38 -24.74 -5.63 21.31
CA ASP A 38 -24.79 -4.60 22.34
C ASP A 38 -23.49 -4.62 23.15
N LEU A 39 -22.81 -3.47 23.31
CA LEU A 39 -21.57 -3.38 24.09
C LEU A 39 -21.85 -3.12 25.58
N ASP A 40 -22.92 -2.41 25.92
CA ASP A 40 -23.31 -2.13 27.30
C ASP A 40 -23.74 -3.43 27.99
N GLU A 41 -24.37 -4.34 27.24
CA GLU A 41 -24.58 -5.73 27.64
C GLU A 41 -23.24 -6.42 28.00
N LYS A 42 -22.19 -6.33 27.17
CA LYS A 42 -20.89 -6.97 27.46
C LYS A 42 -20.09 -6.29 28.58
N LEU A 43 -20.37 -5.02 28.85
CA LEU A 43 -19.80 -4.27 29.99
C LEU A 43 -20.45 -4.65 31.32
N GLN A 44 -21.72 -5.07 31.32
CA GLN A 44 -22.45 -5.46 32.54
C GLN A 44 -22.46 -6.99 32.76
N CYS A 45 -22.44 -7.80 31.70
CA CYS A 45 -22.60 -9.26 31.77
C CYS A 45 -21.56 -9.94 32.69
N SER A 46 -22.02 -10.80 33.60
CA SER A 46 -21.16 -11.53 34.56
C SER A 46 -20.41 -12.72 33.95
N ARG A 47 -20.71 -13.10 32.70
CA ARG A 47 -20.09 -14.25 32.01
C ARG A 47 -18.56 -14.16 31.94
N PHE A 48 -18.00 -12.95 31.81
CA PHE A 48 -16.57 -12.73 31.60
C PHE A 48 -15.76 -12.75 32.91
N GLY A 49 -16.09 -13.65 33.83
CA GLY A 49 -15.57 -13.70 35.20
C GLY A 49 -14.41 -14.68 35.44
N THR A 50 -13.78 -15.23 34.40
CA THR A 50 -12.65 -16.17 34.56
C THR A 50 -11.40 -15.45 35.08
N GLU A 51 -10.68 -16.05 36.03
CA GLU A 51 -9.42 -15.50 36.55
C GLU A 51 -8.23 -15.95 35.67
N LEU A 52 -7.76 -15.03 34.81
CA LEU A 52 -6.65 -15.25 33.88
C LEU A 52 -5.46 -14.31 34.12
N VAL A 53 -5.70 -13.14 34.73
CA VAL A 53 -4.69 -12.12 35.06
C VAL A 53 -4.05 -12.40 36.42
N LYS A 54 -2.71 -12.41 36.48
CA LYS A 54 -1.94 -12.39 37.74
C LYS A 54 -1.84 -10.95 38.26
N ILE A 55 -2.07 -10.72 39.56
CA ILE A 55 -1.73 -9.47 40.24
C ILE A 55 -0.32 -9.60 40.83
N MET A 56 0.52 -8.56 40.74
CA MET A 56 1.93 -8.63 41.13
C MET A 56 2.48 -7.28 41.64
N GLU A 57 3.48 -7.30 42.52
CA GLU A 57 4.25 -6.11 42.90
C GLU A 57 5.47 -5.95 41.97
N GLY A 58 5.87 -4.69 41.68
CA GLY A 58 6.89 -4.42 40.65
C GLY A 58 8.25 -5.05 40.93
N LYS A 59 8.61 -5.20 42.21
CA LYS A 59 9.85 -5.85 42.69
C LYS A 59 9.98 -7.32 42.26
N ASP A 60 8.85 -8.02 42.08
CA ASP A 60 8.82 -9.45 41.80
C ASP A 60 8.93 -9.74 40.28
N PHE A 61 8.67 -8.73 39.44
CA PHE A 61 8.77 -8.79 37.98
C PHE A 61 10.23 -8.70 37.50
N THR A 62 11.05 -9.64 37.94
CA THR A 62 12.49 -9.72 37.64
C THR A 62 12.78 -10.41 36.31
N PHE A 63 14.04 -10.35 35.86
CA PHE A 63 14.50 -11.18 34.73
C PHE A 63 14.41 -12.68 35.06
N GLU A 64 14.67 -13.07 36.32
CA GLU A 64 14.55 -14.48 36.74
C GLU A 64 13.10 -14.98 36.68
N TYR A 65 12.12 -14.14 37.04
CA TYR A 65 10.70 -14.44 36.84
C TYR A 65 10.40 -14.73 35.36
N ILE A 66 10.94 -13.92 34.43
CA ILE A 66 10.74 -14.11 32.99
C ILE A 66 11.43 -15.39 32.49
N GLN A 67 12.60 -15.75 33.02
CA GLN A 67 13.28 -17.02 32.71
C GLN A 67 12.49 -18.25 33.18
N ARG A 68 11.88 -18.18 34.37
CA ARG A 68 11.11 -19.27 35.00
C ARG A 68 9.73 -19.46 34.37
N GLU A 69 8.99 -18.37 34.18
CA GLU A 69 7.56 -18.39 33.79
C GLU A 69 7.35 -18.07 32.30
N GLY A 70 8.41 -17.71 31.57
CA GLY A 70 8.40 -17.50 30.11
C GLY A 70 7.61 -16.27 29.63
N LEU A 71 7.11 -15.44 30.55
CA LEU A 71 6.12 -14.38 30.33
C LEU A 71 4.92 -14.89 29.49
N ARG A 72 4.08 -15.75 30.11
CA ARG A 72 2.94 -16.41 29.46
C ARG A 72 1.57 -15.91 29.90
N ASP A 73 1.45 -15.38 31.12
CA ASP A 73 0.21 -14.87 31.71
C ASP A 73 0.16 -13.33 31.72
N PRO A 74 -1.03 -12.69 31.59
CA PRO A 74 -1.15 -11.25 31.73
C PRO A 74 -0.96 -10.82 33.18
N ILE A 75 -0.29 -9.70 33.39
CA ILE A 75 0.10 -9.23 34.74
C ILE A 75 -0.37 -7.79 34.95
N VAL A 76 -1.16 -7.55 36.01
CA VAL A 76 -1.48 -6.21 36.49
C VAL A 76 -0.64 -5.87 37.72
N PHE A 77 0.04 -4.73 37.63
CA PHE A 77 0.67 -4.04 38.74
C PHE A 77 -0.24 -2.89 39.15
N GLU A 78 -0.84 -2.96 40.33
CA GLU A 78 -1.75 -1.91 40.81
C GLU A 78 -1.03 -0.58 41.01
N LYS A 79 0.26 -0.64 41.38
CA LYS A 79 1.16 0.50 41.60
C LYS A 79 2.33 0.47 40.62
N ALA A 80 2.98 1.63 40.48
CA ALA A 80 4.18 1.84 39.67
C ALA A 80 5.50 1.43 40.38
N ASP A 81 5.43 1.19 41.69
CA ASP A 81 6.57 0.99 42.58
C ASP A 81 7.47 -0.16 42.12
N ASP A 82 8.79 0.01 42.26
CA ASP A 82 9.86 -0.93 41.90
C ASP A 82 9.95 -1.41 40.43
N LEU A 83 8.95 -1.14 39.57
CA LEU A 83 9.00 -1.47 38.13
C LEU A 83 10.10 -0.72 37.36
N GLY A 84 10.64 0.37 37.90
CA GLY A 84 11.60 1.24 37.22
C GLY A 84 11.02 2.09 36.09
N ILE A 85 9.69 2.20 35.99
CA ILE A 85 9.04 3.09 35.03
C ILE A 85 9.32 4.57 35.34
N GLN A 86 9.14 5.42 34.33
CA GLN A 86 9.11 6.88 34.49
C GLN A 86 7.99 7.41 33.62
N MET A 87 7.19 8.35 34.14
CA MET A 87 6.09 8.99 33.42
C MET A 87 6.19 10.52 33.54
N PRO A 88 5.51 11.26 32.66
CA PRO A 88 5.19 12.67 32.89
C PRO A 88 4.29 12.84 34.13
N ASP A 89 4.16 14.09 34.57
CA ASP A 89 3.28 14.49 35.68
C ASP A 89 1.80 14.14 35.44
N SER A 90 1.00 13.98 36.49
CA SER A 90 -0.37 13.44 36.41
C SER A 90 -1.40 14.39 35.76
N ASP A 91 -1.11 15.69 35.70
CA ASP A 91 -1.90 16.70 34.99
C ASP A 91 -1.62 16.72 33.47
N PHE A 92 -0.53 16.09 33.01
CA PHE A 92 -0.06 16.09 31.62
C PHE A 92 -1.17 15.73 30.63
N SER A 93 -1.28 16.50 29.54
CA SER A 93 -2.47 16.50 28.69
C SER A 93 -2.19 16.21 27.21
N VAL A 94 -3.26 16.01 26.43
CA VAL A 94 -3.18 15.93 24.96
C VAL A 94 -2.66 17.25 24.35
N SER A 95 -2.80 18.39 25.05
CA SER A 95 -2.14 19.64 24.67
C SER A 95 -0.62 19.57 24.75
N ASP A 96 -0.09 18.79 25.69
CA ASP A 96 1.34 18.62 25.93
C ASP A 96 1.91 17.55 25.01
N VAL A 97 1.22 16.41 24.82
CA VAL A 97 1.58 15.44 23.76
C VAL A 97 1.77 16.18 22.42
N LYS A 98 0.82 17.03 22.03
CA LYS A 98 0.89 17.90 20.83
C LYS A 98 2.11 18.84 20.85
N LEU A 99 2.51 19.39 22.00
CA LEU A 99 3.70 20.25 22.12
C LEU A 99 5.00 19.45 21.95
N PHE A 100 5.12 18.29 22.59
CA PHE A 100 6.34 17.47 22.58
C PHE A 100 6.56 16.70 21.27
N VAL A 101 5.50 16.27 20.56
CA VAL A 101 5.59 15.62 19.23
C VAL A 101 5.42 16.58 18.05
N GLY A 102 4.90 17.78 18.30
CA GLY A 102 4.73 18.87 17.34
C GLY A 102 3.36 18.92 16.65
N SER A 103 2.70 20.08 16.70
CA SER A 103 1.32 20.31 16.22
C SER A 103 0.99 19.89 14.78
N ARG A 104 1.99 19.80 13.89
CA ARG A 104 1.84 19.39 12.46
C ARG A 104 2.10 17.90 12.22
N ARG A 105 2.49 17.13 13.24
CA ARG A 105 2.67 15.67 13.17
C ARG A 105 1.35 15.03 12.72
N ILE A 106 1.39 14.26 11.63
CA ILE A 106 0.28 13.40 11.21
C ILE A 106 0.24 12.17 12.12
N VAL A 107 -0.97 11.74 12.47
CA VAL A 107 -1.28 10.61 13.33
C VAL A 107 -2.39 9.80 12.70
N ASP A 108 -2.25 8.48 12.77
CA ASP A 108 -3.30 7.52 12.44
C ASP A 108 -4.37 7.53 13.54
N VAL A 109 -5.62 7.73 13.15
CA VAL A 109 -6.79 7.80 14.04
C VAL A 109 -7.84 6.80 13.55
N MET A 110 -8.43 6.04 14.46
CA MET A 110 -9.46 5.06 14.15
C MET A 110 -10.85 5.70 14.33
N ASP A 111 -11.72 5.58 13.31
CA ASP A 111 -13.16 5.79 13.43
C ASP A 111 -13.77 4.58 14.15
N VAL A 112 -14.23 4.76 15.38
CA VAL A 112 -14.61 3.65 16.30
C VAL A 112 -15.80 2.86 15.78
N ASN A 113 -16.74 3.52 15.10
CA ASN A 113 -17.94 2.87 14.59
C ASN A 113 -17.58 1.93 13.44
N THR A 114 -16.69 2.36 12.54
CA THR A 114 -16.32 1.57 11.35
C THR A 114 -15.03 0.75 11.49
N GLN A 115 -14.28 0.93 12.59
CA GLN A 115 -12.90 0.44 12.82
C GLN A 115 -11.91 0.83 11.69
N LYS A 116 -12.22 1.85 10.88
CA LYS A 116 -11.40 2.28 9.73
C LYS A 116 -10.42 3.38 10.14
N GLY A 117 -9.18 3.29 9.65
CA GLY A 117 -8.15 4.31 9.86
C GLY A 117 -8.34 5.55 8.98
N ILE A 118 -8.18 6.72 9.57
CA ILE A 118 -8.06 8.04 8.93
C ILE A 118 -6.78 8.74 9.43
N GLU A 119 -6.30 9.76 8.72
CA GLU A 119 -5.10 10.51 9.10
C GLU A 119 -5.45 11.99 9.38
N MET A 120 -4.97 12.54 10.51
CA MET A 120 -5.08 13.97 10.82
C MET A 120 -3.86 14.49 11.58
N SER A 121 -3.71 15.82 11.69
CA SER A 121 -2.62 16.42 12.48
C SER A 121 -2.90 16.44 13.98
N MET A 122 -1.86 16.42 14.81
CA MET A 122 -1.98 16.55 16.28
C MET A 122 -2.73 17.82 16.73
N ALA A 123 -2.70 18.90 15.95
CA ALA A 123 -3.51 20.09 16.22
C ALA A 123 -5.01 19.85 16.04
N GLN A 124 -5.41 19.04 15.05
CA GLN A 124 -6.80 18.64 14.84
C GLN A 124 -7.24 17.62 15.88
N TRP A 125 -6.40 16.62 16.16
CA TRP A 125 -6.65 15.62 17.20
C TRP A 125 -6.86 16.25 18.58
N ARG A 126 -5.96 17.15 19.01
CA ARG A 126 -6.10 17.89 20.27
C ARG A 126 -7.41 18.68 20.34
N ARG A 127 -7.80 19.34 19.25
CA ARG A 127 -9.07 20.08 19.20
C ARG A 127 -10.28 19.15 19.33
N TYR A 128 -10.25 17.98 18.68
CA TYR A 128 -11.31 16.97 18.79
C TYR A 128 -11.40 16.41 20.22
N TYR A 129 -10.27 16.05 20.83
CA TYR A 129 -10.23 15.49 22.18
C TYR A 129 -10.83 16.45 23.21
N GLU A 130 -10.51 17.75 23.10
CA GLU A 130 -11.04 18.80 23.97
C GLU A 130 -12.46 19.27 23.60
N THR A 131 -13.08 18.76 22.53
CA THR A 131 -14.50 19.00 22.23
C THR A 131 -15.36 18.25 23.25
N PRO A 132 -16.37 18.89 23.89
CA PRO A 132 -17.23 18.22 24.87
C PRO A 132 -17.92 16.97 24.29
N PRO A 133 -18.17 15.89 25.07
CA PRO A 133 -18.76 14.66 24.56
C PRO A 133 -20.06 14.86 23.76
N SER A 134 -20.92 15.80 24.18
CA SER A 134 -22.17 16.16 23.49
C SER A 134 -22.01 16.85 22.13
N GLU A 135 -20.81 17.34 21.81
CA GLU A 135 -20.47 18.01 20.55
C GLU A 135 -19.62 17.13 19.61
N ARG A 136 -19.26 15.90 20.03
CA ARG A 136 -18.46 14.96 19.23
C ARG A 136 -19.33 14.27 18.17
N GLU A 137 -19.37 14.82 16.96
CA GLU A 137 -20.07 14.22 15.79
C GLU A 137 -19.72 12.74 15.53
N LYS A 138 -18.52 12.31 15.94
CA LYS A 138 -17.99 10.95 15.77
C LYS A 138 -17.12 10.54 16.96
N LEU A 139 -17.04 9.23 17.22
CA LEU A 139 -16.07 8.63 18.12
C LEU A 139 -14.78 8.27 17.37
N TYR A 140 -13.67 8.88 17.79
CA TYR A 140 -12.34 8.67 17.22
C TYR A 140 -11.34 8.25 18.31
N ASN A 141 -10.42 7.35 17.98
CA ASN A 141 -9.43 6.80 18.90
C ASN A 141 -8.01 6.88 18.34
N VAL A 142 -7.01 7.27 19.14
CA VAL A 142 -5.58 7.18 18.78
C VAL A 142 -4.92 6.12 19.63
N ILE A 143 -4.43 5.06 18.99
CA ILE A 143 -3.72 3.95 19.64
C ILE A 143 -2.29 3.73 19.12
N SER A 144 -1.88 4.50 18.10
CA SER A 144 -0.69 4.22 17.27
C SER A 144 0.30 5.40 17.15
N LEU A 145 0.21 6.41 18.04
CA LEU A 145 1.19 7.49 18.07
C LEU A 145 2.51 7.02 18.70
N GLU A 146 3.39 6.45 17.88
CA GLU A 146 4.77 6.15 18.30
C GLU A 146 5.59 7.45 18.36
N PHE A 147 6.17 7.74 19.53
CA PHE A 147 6.79 9.02 19.86
C PHE A 147 8.30 8.94 20.11
N SER A 148 8.96 7.83 19.77
CA SER A 148 10.42 7.72 19.78
C SER A 148 11.06 8.81 18.90
N HIS A 149 12.14 9.39 19.40
CA HIS A 149 12.85 10.55 18.83
C HIS A 149 12.05 11.87 18.78
N THR A 150 10.91 11.95 19.50
CA THR A 150 10.35 13.23 19.94
C THR A 150 10.91 13.60 21.33
N LYS A 151 10.69 14.83 21.80
CA LYS A 151 11.09 15.22 23.17
C LYS A 151 10.37 14.41 24.26
N LEU A 152 9.19 13.84 23.96
CA LEU A 152 8.39 13.03 24.89
C LEU A 152 9.10 11.71 25.27
N ALA A 153 9.97 11.19 24.38
CA ALA A 153 10.70 9.94 24.59
C ALA A 153 11.67 9.97 25.78
N ASN A 154 11.97 11.16 26.31
CA ASN A 154 12.83 11.39 27.48
C ASN A 154 12.05 11.42 28.80
N LEU A 155 10.73 11.65 28.77
CA LEU A 155 9.88 11.70 29.97
C LEU A 155 9.29 10.32 30.32
N VAL A 156 9.14 9.44 29.32
CA VAL A 156 8.55 8.11 29.47
C VAL A 156 9.65 7.03 29.48
N LYS A 157 9.71 6.20 30.52
CA LYS A 157 10.42 4.91 30.54
C LYS A 157 9.43 3.78 30.84
N ARG A 158 9.66 2.64 30.19
CA ARG A 158 8.94 1.37 30.41
C ARG A 158 9.56 0.60 31.59
N PRO A 159 8.98 -0.53 32.04
CA PRO A 159 9.54 -1.27 33.15
C PRO A 159 10.94 -1.79 32.84
N ALA A 160 11.85 -1.76 33.82
CA ALA A 160 13.27 -2.04 33.63
C ALA A 160 13.51 -3.46 33.06
N SER A 161 12.76 -4.45 33.53
CA SER A 161 12.82 -5.83 33.04
C SER A 161 12.44 -5.98 31.56
N VAL A 162 11.70 -5.03 30.97
CA VAL A 162 11.41 -5.02 29.52
C VAL A 162 12.64 -4.59 28.71
N ASP A 163 13.46 -3.65 29.22
CA ASP A 163 14.72 -3.27 28.58
C ASP A 163 15.74 -4.44 28.55
N LEU A 164 15.64 -5.39 29.48
CA LEU A 164 16.48 -6.59 29.53
C LEU A 164 16.10 -7.69 28.53
N ILE A 165 14.85 -7.70 28.02
CA ILE A 165 14.34 -8.76 27.13
C ILE A 165 14.01 -8.30 25.70
N ASP A 166 13.78 -7.00 25.48
CA ASP A 166 13.35 -6.50 24.17
C ASP A 166 14.43 -6.71 23.10
N TRP A 167 14.05 -7.41 22.04
CA TRP A 167 14.87 -7.65 20.86
C TRP A 167 15.37 -6.35 20.20
N VAL A 168 14.62 -5.24 20.28
CA VAL A 168 15.03 -3.97 19.65
C VAL A 168 16.26 -3.33 20.31
N ASP A 169 16.49 -3.59 21.60
CA ASP A 169 17.69 -3.11 22.31
C ASP A 169 18.79 -4.16 22.38
N ASN A 170 18.42 -5.44 22.58
CA ASN A 170 19.39 -6.52 22.84
C ASN A 170 19.85 -7.26 21.57
N MET A 171 19.08 -7.19 20.48
CA MET A 171 19.34 -7.94 19.24
C MET A 171 19.65 -7.03 18.04
N TRP A 172 18.92 -5.93 17.85
CA TRP A 172 19.15 -5.05 16.69
C TRP A 172 20.51 -4.32 16.77
N PRO A 173 21.27 -4.19 15.67
CA PRO A 173 22.56 -3.49 15.66
C PRO A 173 22.43 -2.04 16.17
N ARG A 174 22.96 -1.79 17.38
CA ARG A 174 22.89 -0.50 18.11
C ARG A 174 23.12 0.72 17.21
N HIS A 175 24.14 0.64 16.36
CA HIS A 175 24.57 1.73 15.47
C HIS A 175 23.54 2.10 14.37
N LEU A 176 22.57 1.24 14.06
CA LEU A 176 21.47 1.54 13.13
C LEU A 176 20.33 2.27 13.86
N LYS A 177 19.95 1.81 15.06
CA LYS A 177 19.00 2.51 15.94
C LYS A 177 19.47 3.94 16.23
N GLU A 178 20.77 4.12 16.49
CA GLU A 178 21.40 5.43 16.71
C GLU A 178 21.51 6.32 15.46
N ARG A 179 21.25 5.79 14.26
CA ARG A 179 21.12 6.59 13.03
C ARG A 179 19.69 7.09 12.81
N GLN A 180 18.69 6.58 13.52
CA GLN A 180 17.31 7.05 13.38
C GLN A 180 17.19 8.53 13.74
N ARG A 181 16.60 9.33 12.83
CA ARG A 181 16.37 10.77 13.04
C ARG A 181 14.91 11.16 12.83
N ASP A 182 14.20 10.49 11.93
CA ASP A 182 12.77 10.73 11.79
C ASP A 182 11.99 10.13 12.98
N SER A 183 10.99 10.87 13.44
CA SER A 183 10.16 10.52 14.60
C SER A 183 8.82 9.91 14.21
N THR A 184 8.49 9.84 12.92
CA THR A 184 7.29 9.17 12.39
C THR A 184 7.54 7.67 12.21
N ASN A 185 6.58 6.98 11.59
CA ASN A 185 6.69 5.56 11.24
C ASN A 185 6.74 5.35 9.72
N ALA A 186 7.26 6.35 8.98
CA ALA A 186 7.55 6.24 7.56
C ALA A 186 8.65 5.19 7.31
N ILE A 187 8.27 4.01 6.81
CA ILE A 187 9.17 2.85 6.64
C ILE A 187 10.41 3.14 5.79
N ILE A 188 10.34 4.12 4.89
CA ILE A 188 11.46 4.56 4.03
C ILE A 188 12.59 5.27 4.80
N ASP A 189 12.27 5.88 5.94
CA ASP A 189 13.20 6.63 6.80
C ASP A 189 13.47 5.88 8.13
N MET A 190 13.13 4.59 8.19
CA MET A 190 13.18 3.75 9.39
C MET A 190 14.40 2.82 9.37
N HIS A 191 15.25 2.90 10.40
CA HIS A 191 16.51 2.14 10.53
C HIS A 191 16.48 1.03 11.60
N TYR A 192 15.37 0.88 12.32
CA TYR A 192 15.10 -0.20 13.26
C TYR A 192 13.58 -0.34 13.49
N PRO A 193 13.07 -1.42 14.10
CA PRO A 193 11.64 -1.56 14.40
C PRO A 193 11.17 -0.53 15.45
N LYS A 194 10.66 0.60 14.97
CA LYS A 194 10.26 1.75 15.79
C LYS A 194 8.84 1.57 16.34
N VAL A 195 8.73 0.71 17.36
CA VAL A 195 7.47 0.24 17.98
C VAL A 195 7.49 0.26 19.53
N GLN A 196 8.52 0.88 20.13
CA GLN A 196 8.83 0.70 21.55
C GLN A 196 8.07 1.64 22.49
N LYS A 197 7.63 2.82 22.02
CA LYS A 197 6.98 3.85 22.84
C LYS A 197 5.78 4.47 22.13
N TYR A 198 4.59 4.02 22.48
CA TYR A 198 3.29 4.49 22.00
C TYR A 198 2.56 5.33 23.04
N CYS A 199 1.95 6.43 22.59
CA CYS A 199 1.02 7.23 23.36
C CYS A 199 -0.39 6.96 22.83
N LEU A 200 -1.28 6.48 23.70
CA LEU A 200 -2.67 6.23 23.34
C LEU A 200 -3.55 7.30 23.99
N MET A 201 -4.45 7.86 23.20
CA MET A 201 -5.38 8.90 23.58
C MET A 201 -6.76 8.44 23.12
N SER A 202 -7.62 8.10 24.08
CA SER A 202 -8.94 7.55 23.82
C SER A 202 -9.99 8.39 24.51
N VAL A 203 -11.04 8.79 23.81
CA VAL A 203 -12.19 9.44 24.44
C VAL A 203 -13.15 8.41 25.06
N GLN A 204 -14.01 8.86 25.97
CA GLN A 204 -15.15 8.11 26.47
C GLN A 204 -15.97 7.48 25.32
N GLY A 205 -16.34 6.21 25.48
CA GLY A 205 -17.08 5.45 24.47
C GLY A 205 -16.20 4.75 23.41
N CYS A 206 -14.89 5.01 23.36
CA CYS A 206 -14.00 4.35 22.41
C CYS A 206 -13.87 2.85 22.67
N PHE A 207 -14.20 2.04 21.66
CA PHE A 207 -14.00 0.59 21.63
C PHE A 207 -13.05 0.20 20.49
N THR A 208 -11.99 -0.55 20.82
CA THR A 208 -11.15 -1.28 19.87
C THR A 208 -11.57 -2.76 19.94
N ASP A 209 -11.92 -3.35 18.80
CA ASP A 209 -12.41 -4.73 18.72
C ASP A 209 -11.31 -5.79 18.98
N PHE A 210 -11.69 -7.07 19.04
CA PHE A 210 -10.76 -8.15 19.32
C PHE A 210 -9.63 -8.23 18.30
N HIS A 211 -8.39 -8.19 18.80
CA HIS A 211 -7.17 -8.28 18.00
C HIS A 211 -6.05 -8.99 18.77
N ILE A 212 -4.97 -9.30 18.05
CA ILE A 212 -3.68 -9.71 18.60
C ILE A 212 -2.66 -8.69 18.08
N ASP A 213 -1.72 -8.25 18.92
CA ASP A 213 -0.69 -7.29 18.51
C ASP A 213 0.28 -7.84 17.44
N PHE A 214 0.84 -6.93 16.66
CA PHE A 214 1.48 -7.23 15.38
C PHE A 214 2.78 -8.02 15.52
N GLY A 215 2.92 -9.08 14.71
CA GLY A 215 3.99 -10.07 14.85
C GLY A 215 3.97 -10.85 16.17
N GLY A 216 2.87 -10.79 16.93
CA GLY A 216 2.75 -11.44 18.25
C GLY A 216 3.58 -10.76 19.33
N THR A 217 3.78 -9.45 19.27
CA THR A 217 4.47 -8.70 20.33
C THR A 217 3.79 -8.85 21.70
N SER A 218 4.62 -8.85 22.74
CA SER A 218 4.18 -8.58 24.11
C SER A 218 4.08 -7.07 24.32
N VAL A 219 3.17 -6.61 25.18
CA VAL A 219 2.85 -5.19 25.38
C VAL A 219 2.94 -4.81 26.85
N TRP A 220 3.55 -3.66 27.14
CA TRP A 220 3.43 -2.96 28.42
C TRP A 220 2.52 -1.75 28.25
N TYR A 221 1.66 -1.47 29.25
CA TYR A 221 0.55 -0.52 29.13
C TYR A 221 0.29 0.19 30.48
N HIS A 222 0.60 1.48 30.59
CA HIS A 222 0.47 2.27 31.82
C HIS A 222 -0.56 3.39 31.68
N ILE A 223 -1.58 3.40 32.54
CA ILE A 223 -2.66 4.41 32.51
C ILE A 223 -2.26 5.62 33.34
N LEU A 224 -1.81 6.69 32.66
CA LEU A 224 -1.42 7.94 33.33
C LEU A 224 -2.65 8.72 33.86
N ARG A 225 -3.77 8.71 33.10
CA ARG A 225 -5.04 9.28 33.56
C ARG A 225 -6.23 8.57 32.93
N GLY A 226 -7.29 8.37 33.72
CA GLY A 226 -8.53 7.73 33.31
C GLY A 226 -8.54 6.22 33.59
N GLY A 227 -9.22 5.45 32.74
CA GLY A 227 -9.39 4.01 32.92
C GLY A 227 -9.67 3.26 31.63
N LYS A 228 -9.56 1.93 31.68
CA LYS A 228 -9.80 1.02 30.55
C LYS A 228 -10.51 -0.24 31.00
N VAL A 229 -11.33 -0.81 30.13
CA VAL A 229 -11.87 -2.16 30.32
C VAL A 229 -11.35 -3.05 29.20
N PHE A 230 -10.67 -4.15 29.56
CA PHE A 230 -10.15 -5.14 28.63
C PHE A 230 -11.01 -6.40 28.69
N TRP A 231 -11.22 -7.06 27.55
CA TRP A 231 -11.59 -8.47 27.48
C TRP A 231 -10.38 -9.27 26.99
N LEU A 232 -10.04 -10.35 27.67
CA LEU A 232 -8.83 -11.14 27.47
C LEU A 232 -9.19 -12.59 27.18
N ILE A 233 -8.67 -13.15 26.09
CA ILE A 233 -8.87 -14.54 25.67
C ILE A 233 -7.48 -15.20 25.54
N PRO A 234 -7.25 -16.36 26.19
CA PRO A 234 -5.93 -17.00 26.20
C PRO A 234 -5.57 -17.56 24.82
N PRO A 235 -4.29 -17.51 24.40
CA PRO A 235 -3.83 -17.92 23.07
C PRO A 235 -3.70 -19.45 22.92
N THR A 236 -4.74 -20.19 23.27
CA THR A 236 -4.84 -21.62 23.00
C THR A 236 -4.93 -21.87 21.49
N PRO A 237 -4.46 -23.02 20.97
CA PRO A 237 -4.60 -23.34 19.54
C PRO A 237 -6.03 -23.20 19.02
N GLN A 238 -7.02 -23.59 19.84
CA GLN A 238 -8.45 -23.49 19.54
C GLN A 238 -8.93 -22.04 19.46
N ASN A 239 -8.53 -21.16 20.39
CA ASN A 239 -8.88 -19.75 20.37
C ASN A 239 -8.20 -19.01 19.21
N LEU A 240 -6.95 -19.36 18.86
CA LEU A 240 -6.24 -18.79 17.73
C LEU A 240 -6.84 -19.21 16.38
N GLU A 241 -7.25 -20.48 16.23
CA GLU A 241 -8.03 -20.94 15.07
C GLU A 241 -9.39 -20.24 14.99
N MET A 242 -10.09 -20.07 16.12
CA MET A 242 -11.36 -19.34 16.17
C MET A 242 -11.19 -17.88 15.77
N TYR A 243 -10.14 -17.21 16.24
CA TYR A 243 -9.79 -15.83 15.88
C TYR A 243 -9.44 -15.71 14.38
N GLU A 244 -8.61 -16.60 13.83
CA GLU A 244 -8.29 -16.57 12.39
C GLU A 244 -9.54 -16.76 11.53
N ASN A 245 -10.42 -17.71 11.88
CA ASN A 245 -11.70 -17.91 11.19
C ASN A 245 -12.66 -16.71 11.34
N TRP A 246 -12.71 -16.07 12.52
CA TRP A 246 -13.49 -14.86 12.76
C TRP A 246 -12.98 -13.68 11.91
N VAL A 247 -11.66 -13.45 11.86
CA VAL A 247 -11.05 -12.42 10.99
C VAL A 247 -11.35 -12.69 9.51
N LEU A 248 -11.19 -13.94 9.05
CA LEU A 248 -11.46 -14.34 7.66
C LEU A 248 -12.95 -14.28 7.28
N SER A 249 -13.85 -14.36 8.25
CA SER A 249 -15.30 -14.30 8.00
C SER A 249 -15.81 -12.91 7.60
N GLY A 250 -15.10 -11.84 7.97
CA GLY A 250 -15.53 -10.45 7.79
C GLY A 250 -16.71 -10.03 8.68
N LYS A 251 -17.01 -10.79 9.75
CA LYS A 251 -18.15 -10.60 10.66
C LYS A 251 -17.79 -9.99 12.02
N GLN A 252 -16.69 -9.24 12.09
CA GLN A 252 -16.22 -8.64 13.34
C GLN A 252 -17.33 -7.82 14.04
N GLY A 253 -18.02 -6.94 13.28
CA GLY A 253 -19.14 -6.15 13.80
C GLY A 253 -20.41 -6.94 14.18
N ASP A 254 -20.56 -8.19 13.73
CA ASP A 254 -21.72 -9.04 14.03
C ASP A 254 -21.50 -9.90 15.30
N ILE A 255 -20.25 -10.29 15.58
CA ILE A 255 -19.90 -11.35 16.54
C ILE A 255 -18.87 -10.85 17.54
N PHE A 256 -19.30 -10.60 18.78
CA PHE A 256 -18.39 -10.41 19.91
C PHE A 256 -17.63 -11.71 20.19
N LEU A 257 -16.31 -11.74 19.94
CA LEU A 257 -15.53 -13.00 19.99
C LEU A 257 -15.51 -13.64 21.38
N GLY A 258 -15.52 -12.83 22.45
CA GLY A 258 -15.63 -13.30 23.83
C GLY A 258 -16.87 -14.15 24.12
N ASP A 259 -17.96 -13.99 23.34
CA ASP A 259 -19.15 -14.84 23.48
C ASP A 259 -18.97 -16.26 22.90
N LYS A 260 -17.89 -16.50 22.14
CA LYS A 260 -17.58 -17.79 21.49
C LYS A 260 -16.51 -18.60 22.20
N CYS A 261 -15.63 -17.94 22.95
CA CYS A 261 -14.66 -18.63 23.81
C CYS A 261 -15.32 -19.23 25.06
N HIS A 262 -14.68 -20.27 25.60
CA HIS A 262 -15.00 -20.82 26.92
C HIS A 262 -14.52 -19.85 28.01
N ASP A 263 -13.21 -19.57 27.98
CA ASP A 263 -12.54 -18.69 28.94
C ASP A 263 -12.34 -17.29 28.32
N CYS A 264 -12.82 -16.27 29.02
CA CYS A 264 -12.64 -14.87 28.64
C CYS A 264 -12.81 -13.98 29.87
N GLN A 265 -11.75 -13.30 30.31
CA GLN A 265 -11.81 -12.38 31.45
C GLN A 265 -12.15 -10.97 30.98
N ARG A 266 -13.11 -10.30 31.64
CA ARG A 266 -13.23 -8.84 31.60
C ARG A 266 -12.54 -8.25 32.83
N ILE A 267 -11.58 -7.34 32.62
CA ILE A 267 -10.86 -6.65 33.69
C ILE A 267 -10.91 -5.13 33.50
N GLU A 268 -11.06 -4.40 34.59
CA GLU A 268 -10.96 -2.94 34.63
C GLU A 268 -9.57 -2.53 35.11
N LEU A 269 -8.92 -1.66 34.35
CA LEU A 269 -7.65 -1.03 34.69
C LEU A 269 -7.89 0.44 35.02
N LYS A 270 -7.33 0.89 36.13
CA LYS A 270 -7.51 2.22 36.71
C LYS A 270 -6.23 3.05 36.55
N GLN A 271 -6.36 4.36 36.78
CA GLN A 271 -5.23 5.29 36.80
C GLN A 271 -4.11 4.80 37.72
N GLY A 272 -2.86 4.86 37.25
CA GLY A 272 -1.67 4.39 37.94
C GLY A 272 -1.34 2.91 37.71
N ASN A 273 -2.30 2.09 37.27
CA ASN A 273 -2.02 0.68 36.98
C ASN A 273 -1.10 0.53 35.77
N THR A 274 -0.22 -0.47 35.85
CA THR A 274 0.57 -0.96 34.71
C THR A 274 0.11 -2.38 34.38
N PHE A 275 -0.15 -2.65 33.11
CA PHE A 275 -0.60 -3.94 32.61
C PHE A 275 0.40 -4.50 31.59
N MET A 276 0.64 -5.81 31.66
CA MET A 276 1.52 -6.56 30.77
C MET A 276 0.69 -7.61 30.02
N ILE A 277 0.70 -7.55 28.70
CA ILE A 277 -0.01 -8.49 27.81
C ILE A 277 1.05 -9.37 27.12
N PRO A 278 1.03 -10.70 27.29
CA PRO A 278 1.96 -11.59 26.61
C PRO A 278 1.64 -11.78 25.12
N SER A 279 2.68 -12.11 24.36
CA SER A 279 2.60 -12.57 22.97
C SER A 279 1.41 -13.50 22.71
N GLY A 280 0.55 -13.11 21.78
CA GLY A 280 -0.55 -13.91 21.25
C GLY A 280 -1.93 -13.68 21.88
N TRP A 281 -2.03 -13.05 23.05
CA TRP A 281 -3.30 -12.87 23.75
C TRP A 281 -4.31 -12.04 22.92
N ILE A 282 -5.45 -12.66 22.62
CA ILE A 282 -6.53 -12.03 21.85
C ILE A 282 -7.30 -11.12 22.81
N HIS A 283 -7.44 -9.84 22.48
CA HIS A 283 -8.06 -8.88 23.40
C HIS A 283 -8.83 -7.75 22.69
N ALA A 284 -9.87 -7.26 23.37
CA ALA A 284 -10.66 -6.08 22.99
C ALA A 284 -10.62 -5.05 24.12
N VAL A 285 -10.78 -3.76 23.80
CA VAL A 285 -10.56 -2.65 24.74
C VAL A 285 -11.66 -1.60 24.65
N TYR A 286 -12.36 -1.35 25.76
CA TYR A 286 -13.29 -0.24 25.94
C TYR A 286 -12.67 0.89 26.78
N THR A 287 -13.21 2.10 26.62
CA THR A 287 -12.76 3.32 27.28
C THR A 287 -13.93 4.00 28.00
N PRO A 288 -14.08 3.82 29.33
CA PRO A 288 -15.21 4.38 30.09
C PRO A 288 -15.15 5.90 30.26
N GLU A 289 -13.98 6.53 30.14
CA GLU A 289 -13.77 7.98 30.29
C GLU A 289 -12.61 8.49 29.41
N ASP A 290 -12.41 9.80 29.28
CA ASP A 290 -11.34 10.38 28.45
C ASP A 290 -9.93 10.06 29.01
N THR A 291 -9.26 9.08 28.42
CA THR A 291 -8.12 8.35 28.98
C THR A 291 -6.82 8.56 28.19
N LEU A 292 -5.71 8.75 28.92
CA LEU A 292 -4.35 8.93 28.41
C LEU A 292 -3.43 7.81 28.93
N VAL A 293 -2.75 7.13 28.00
CA VAL A 293 -1.92 5.95 28.29
C VAL A 293 -0.54 6.09 27.63
N PHE A 294 0.49 5.60 28.31
CA PHE A 294 1.79 5.32 27.72
C PHE A 294 2.07 3.81 27.73
N GLY A 295 2.49 3.26 26.60
CA GLY A 295 2.75 1.83 26.45
C GLY A 295 3.75 1.54 25.34
N GLY A 296 3.92 0.26 25.00
CA GLY A 296 4.85 -0.13 23.95
C GLY A 296 4.88 -1.62 23.65
N ASN A 297 5.24 -1.95 22.41
CA ASN A 297 5.33 -3.31 21.89
C ASN A 297 6.79 -3.78 21.91
N PHE A 298 7.02 -5.05 22.26
CA PHE A 298 8.35 -5.68 22.25
C PHE A 298 8.27 -7.17 21.88
N LEU A 299 9.36 -7.70 21.32
CA LEU A 299 9.55 -9.14 21.11
C LEU A 299 10.62 -9.64 22.09
N HIS A 300 10.52 -10.89 22.54
CA HIS A 300 11.42 -11.48 23.52
C HIS A 300 11.71 -12.96 23.22
N SER A 301 12.79 -13.49 23.79
CA SER A 301 13.28 -14.84 23.47
C SER A 301 12.53 -16.00 24.16
N PHE A 302 11.62 -15.69 25.08
CA PHE A 302 10.96 -16.69 25.93
C PHE A 302 9.57 -17.14 25.42
N ASN A 303 9.09 -16.57 24.31
CA ASN A 303 7.84 -16.99 23.66
C ASN A 303 7.91 -16.94 22.12
N ILE A 304 9.09 -17.26 21.56
CA ILE A 304 9.32 -17.22 20.10
C ILE A 304 8.31 -18.08 19.29
N PRO A 305 7.91 -19.29 19.71
CA PRO A 305 6.95 -20.10 18.95
C PRO A 305 5.61 -19.39 18.76
N MET A 306 5.12 -18.64 19.77
CA MET A 306 3.89 -17.87 19.63
C MET A 306 4.07 -16.67 18.71
N GLN A 307 5.16 -15.89 18.86
CA GLN A 307 5.47 -14.76 17.96
C GLN A 307 5.48 -15.21 16.48
N LEU A 308 6.14 -16.35 16.18
CA LEU A 308 6.16 -16.96 14.84
C LEU A 308 4.79 -17.47 14.37
N ASN A 309 3.95 -17.98 15.28
CA ASN A 309 2.58 -18.40 14.96
C ASN A 309 1.69 -17.19 14.62
N ILE A 310 1.71 -16.12 15.42
CA ILE A 310 0.93 -14.90 15.14
C ILE A 310 1.37 -14.26 13.82
N TYR A 311 2.67 -14.16 13.56
CA TYR A 311 3.17 -13.69 12.25
C TYR A 311 2.71 -14.58 11.08
N SER A 312 2.47 -15.88 11.34
CA SER A 312 1.90 -16.81 10.35
C SER A 312 0.38 -16.63 10.19
N ILE A 313 -0.37 -16.31 11.25
CA ILE A 313 -1.79 -15.91 11.18
C ILE A 313 -1.92 -14.62 10.36
N GLU A 314 -1.07 -13.61 10.58
CA GLU A 314 -1.03 -12.37 9.80
C GLU A 314 -0.79 -12.61 8.29
N ASP A 315 0.09 -13.57 7.94
CA ASP A 315 0.36 -13.96 6.55
C ASP A 315 -0.88 -14.62 5.90
N ARG A 316 -1.61 -15.47 6.64
CA ARG A 316 -2.83 -16.16 6.16
C ARG A 316 -4.04 -15.23 6.03
N THR A 317 -4.26 -14.38 7.05
CA THR A 317 -5.30 -13.34 7.09
C THR A 317 -4.99 -12.13 6.19
N ARG A 318 -3.75 -12.02 5.69
CA ARG A 318 -3.26 -11.01 4.73
C ARG A 318 -3.23 -9.59 5.28
N VAL A 319 -2.77 -9.43 6.53
CA VAL A 319 -2.62 -8.11 7.18
C VAL A 319 -1.74 -7.19 6.32
N PRO A 320 -2.19 -5.96 5.98
CA PRO A 320 -1.39 -5.02 5.19
C PRO A 320 -0.10 -4.61 5.92
N ALA A 321 1.01 -4.50 5.19
CA ALA A 321 2.34 -4.25 5.77
C ALA A 321 2.50 -2.93 6.57
N LYS A 322 1.54 -1.99 6.52
CA LYS A 322 1.50 -0.81 7.43
C LYS A 322 1.22 -1.22 8.90
N PHE A 323 0.56 -2.37 9.10
CA PHE A 323 0.06 -2.86 10.39
C PHE A 323 0.78 -4.13 10.86
N ARG A 324 2.00 -4.38 10.38
CA ARG A 324 2.83 -5.53 10.75
C ARG A 324 4.16 -5.09 11.34
N TYR A 325 4.79 -5.96 12.13
CA TYR A 325 6.08 -5.67 12.74
C TYR A 325 7.16 -5.33 11.69
N PRO A 326 7.79 -4.14 11.73
CA PRO A 326 8.82 -3.76 10.76
C PRO A 326 10.06 -4.66 10.87
N PHE A 327 10.62 -5.10 9.74
CA PHE A 327 11.87 -5.88 9.68
C PHE A 327 11.87 -7.17 10.52
N TYR A 328 10.73 -7.86 10.61
CA TYR A 328 10.53 -9.01 11.50
C TYR A 328 11.52 -10.17 11.26
N TYR A 329 11.70 -10.63 10.02
CA TYR A 329 12.63 -11.73 9.72
C TYR A 329 14.09 -11.29 9.80
N GLU A 330 14.39 -10.02 9.53
CA GLU A 330 15.71 -9.43 9.74
C GLU A 330 16.05 -9.39 11.23
N MET A 331 15.08 -9.10 12.11
CA MET A 331 15.24 -9.25 13.56
C MET A 331 15.52 -10.70 13.94
N CYS A 332 14.77 -11.67 13.42
CA CYS A 332 15.02 -13.10 13.68
C CYS A 332 16.46 -13.52 13.32
N TRP A 333 17.03 -13.00 12.21
CA TRP A 333 18.43 -13.26 11.87
C TRP A 333 19.42 -12.65 12.86
N TYR A 334 19.16 -11.45 13.38
CA TYR A 334 19.99 -10.86 14.42
C TYR A 334 19.88 -11.62 15.76
N VAL A 335 18.70 -12.15 16.11
CA VAL A 335 18.53 -13.03 17.29
C VAL A 335 19.47 -14.24 17.22
N LEU A 336 19.50 -14.97 16.08
CA LEU A 336 20.45 -16.08 15.92
C LEU A 336 21.91 -15.64 16.00
N GLU A 337 22.28 -14.49 15.41
CA GLU A 337 23.64 -13.96 15.52
C GLU A 337 24.02 -13.66 16.97
N ARG A 338 23.11 -13.04 17.74
CA ARG A 338 23.38 -12.71 19.14
C ARG A 338 23.60 -13.94 20.00
N TYR A 339 22.71 -14.94 19.92
CA TYR A 339 22.86 -16.17 20.71
C TYR A 339 24.13 -16.93 20.29
N LEU A 340 24.38 -17.12 19.00
CA LEU A 340 25.62 -17.77 18.54
C LEU A 340 26.88 -17.01 18.98
N TYR A 341 26.88 -15.67 18.90
CA TYR A 341 28.00 -14.86 19.35
C TYR A 341 28.21 -14.93 20.87
N CYS A 342 27.16 -14.82 21.67
CA CYS A 342 27.27 -14.86 23.13
C CYS A 342 27.66 -16.25 23.66
N LEU A 343 27.24 -17.33 23.01
CA LEU A 343 27.60 -18.70 23.39
C LEU A 343 29.00 -19.11 22.88
N THR A 344 29.38 -18.74 21.65
CA THR A 344 30.61 -19.24 21.01
C THR A 344 31.76 -18.23 20.90
N ASN A 345 31.50 -16.95 21.18
CA ASN A 345 32.35 -15.80 20.84
C ASN A 345 32.68 -15.65 19.34
N THR A 346 31.92 -16.29 18.46
CA THR A 346 32.09 -16.22 17.00
C THR A 346 30.98 -15.37 16.39
N SER A 347 31.32 -14.25 15.74
CA SER A 347 30.33 -13.36 15.13
C SER A 347 30.09 -13.71 13.66
N HIS A 348 28.82 -13.71 13.25
CA HIS A 348 28.41 -13.91 11.86
C HIS A 348 28.00 -12.60 11.15
N LEU A 349 28.19 -11.45 11.81
CA LEU A 349 28.05 -10.13 11.21
C LEU A 349 29.16 -9.84 10.18
N THR A 350 28.90 -8.92 9.24
CA THR A 350 29.93 -8.40 8.34
C THR A 350 30.99 -7.59 9.12
N PRO A 351 32.23 -7.45 8.62
CA PRO A 351 33.30 -6.75 9.35
C PRO A 351 32.95 -5.32 9.78
N ASP A 352 32.21 -4.56 8.96
CA ASP A 352 31.69 -3.24 9.35
C ASP A 352 30.72 -3.33 10.54
N PHE A 353 29.80 -4.30 10.53
CA PHE A 353 28.82 -4.48 11.61
C PHE A 353 29.49 -4.98 12.90
N GLN A 354 30.50 -5.85 12.80
CA GLN A 354 31.35 -6.23 13.93
C GLN A 354 32.04 -4.98 14.52
N LYS A 355 32.65 -4.15 13.68
CA LYS A 355 33.34 -2.92 14.10
C LYS A 355 32.41 -1.89 14.76
N TYR A 356 31.23 -1.63 14.17
CA TYR A 356 30.31 -0.61 14.69
C TYR A 356 29.38 -1.09 15.82
N SER A 357 29.19 -2.41 16.00
CA SER A 357 28.23 -2.96 16.98
C SER A 357 28.91 -3.70 18.14
N LEU A 358 30.00 -4.44 17.85
CA LEU A 358 30.78 -5.22 18.82
C LEU A 358 32.12 -4.56 19.19
N GLY A 359 32.61 -3.59 18.41
CA GLY A 359 33.89 -2.89 18.66
C GLY A 359 35.14 -3.63 18.15
N ILE A 360 34.96 -4.77 17.49
CA ILE A 360 36.04 -5.60 16.95
C ILE A 360 36.83 -4.82 15.87
N GLY A 361 38.16 -4.83 15.94
CA GLY A 361 39.01 -4.12 14.98
C GLY A 361 39.18 -2.61 15.22
N ILE A 362 39.03 -2.14 16.47
CA ILE A 362 39.40 -0.77 16.89
C ILE A 362 40.76 -0.80 17.59
N GLU A 363 41.82 -0.38 16.90
CA GLU A 363 43.17 -0.26 17.49
C GLU A 363 43.23 0.85 18.57
N ARG A 364 43.73 0.51 19.76
CA ARG A 364 44.15 1.50 20.77
C ARG A 364 45.50 2.13 20.39
N ARG A 365 45.51 3.09 19.47
CA ARG A 365 46.70 3.96 19.29
C ARG A 365 46.90 4.82 20.54
N GLN A 366 48.06 4.65 21.19
CA GLN A 366 48.45 5.36 22.42
C GLN A 366 48.60 6.88 22.19
N GLN A 367 48.51 7.63 23.30
CA GLN A 367 48.61 9.10 23.29
C GLN A 367 50.08 9.55 23.29
N SER A 368 50.52 10.20 22.21
CA SER A 368 51.85 10.81 22.10
C SER A 368 51.90 12.23 22.68
N TRP A 369 51.51 12.40 23.96
CA TRP A 369 51.49 13.70 24.65
C TRP A 369 51.81 13.61 26.16
N LEU A 370 52.83 12.83 26.51
CA LEU A 370 53.52 12.92 27.81
C LEU A 370 55.03 12.91 27.57
N THR A 371 55.77 13.69 28.35
CA THR A 371 57.23 13.82 28.27
C THR A 371 57.96 12.76 29.10
N PRO A 372 59.22 12.39 28.79
CA PRO A 372 59.90 11.24 29.41
C PRO A 372 60.44 11.45 30.85
N ALA A 373 59.71 12.16 31.71
CA ALA A 373 60.20 12.60 33.03
C ALA A 373 59.81 11.69 34.21
N ASP A 374 58.62 11.10 34.19
CA ASP A 374 57.96 10.59 35.41
C ASP A 374 57.93 9.04 35.50
N LEU A 375 59.04 8.37 35.18
CA LEU A 375 59.14 6.89 35.15
C LEU A 375 60.27 6.28 36.02
N GLU A 376 60.42 6.80 37.23
CA GLU A 376 60.91 6.06 38.39
C GLU A 376 59.84 6.21 39.50
N VAL A 377 59.47 5.22 40.31
CA VAL A 377 60.27 4.25 41.09
C VAL A 377 59.46 2.93 41.31
N ASN A 378 60.14 1.85 41.70
CA ASN A 378 59.58 0.56 42.19
C ASN A 378 58.88 -0.36 41.17
N GLY A 379 59.68 -0.98 40.29
CA GLY A 379 59.43 -2.37 39.89
C GLY A 379 60.02 -3.36 40.91
N HIS A 380 59.43 -4.55 41.04
CA HIS A 380 60.05 -5.72 41.67
C HIS A 380 59.67 -6.99 40.89
N SER A 381 60.60 -7.48 40.08
CA SER A 381 60.41 -8.68 39.26
C SER A 381 60.62 -9.97 40.06
N ARG A 382 59.87 -11.02 39.71
CA ARG A 382 60.35 -12.41 39.80
C ARG A 382 59.72 -13.26 38.68
N ASN A 383 60.57 -13.82 37.83
CA ASN A 383 60.17 -14.81 36.84
C ASN A 383 59.83 -16.14 37.52
N GLY A 384 58.81 -16.86 37.02
CA GLY A 384 58.40 -18.15 37.57
C GLY A 384 57.51 -18.93 36.61
N THR A 385 58.14 -19.76 35.77
CA THR A 385 57.65 -21.01 35.14
C THR A 385 56.16 -21.17 34.79
N SER A 386 55.93 -21.56 33.54
CA SER A 386 54.66 -22.05 33.01
C SER A 386 53.96 -23.10 33.91
N ASN A 387 52.69 -22.84 34.24
CA ASN A 387 51.70 -23.87 34.52
C ASN A 387 50.39 -23.49 33.81
N GLY A 388 49.79 -24.45 33.09
CA GLY A 388 48.64 -24.20 32.23
C GLY A 388 47.35 -24.05 33.03
N VAL A 389 46.99 -22.82 33.41
CA VAL A 389 45.62 -22.53 33.86
C VAL A 389 44.70 -22.59 32.65
N SER A 390 43.95 -23.69 32.55
CA SER A 390 42.84 -23.79 31.60
C SER A 390 41.82 -22.67 31.91
N ILE A 391 41.65 -21.74 30.98
CA ILE A 391 40.57 -20.75 31.06
C ILE A 391 39.27 -21.50 30.75
N THR A 392 38.62 -22.00 31.79
CA THR A 392 37.29 -22.59 31.71
C THR A 392 36.31 -21.55 31.16
N LYS A 393 35.81 -21.78 29.94
CA LYS A 393 34.73 -20.98 29.39
C LYS A 393 33.51 -21.08 30.33
N PRO A 394 32.80 -19.98 30.62
CA PRO A 394 31.52 -20.06 31.32
C PRO A 394 30.52 -20.87 30.49
N HIS A 395 30.00 -21.96 31.06
CA HIS A 395 28.97 -22.78 30.42
C HIS A 395 27.61 -22.12 30.64
N HIS A 396 27.18 -21.30 29.69
CA HIS A 396 25.89 -20.62 29.75
C HIS A 396 24.76 -21.61 29.46
N ALA A 397 23.93 -21.92 30.47
CA ALA A 397 22.75 -22.79 30.30
C ALA A 397 21.56 -21.99 29.74
N LEU A 398 20.96 -22.45 28.64
CA LEU A 398 19.75 -21.85 28.05
C LEU A 398 18.49 -22.26 28.83
N THR A 399 17.49 -21.37 28.90
CA THR A 399 16.16 -21.79 29.40
C THR A 399 15.47 -22.71 28.38
N PRO A 400 14.56 -23.61 28.81
CA PRO A 400 13.78 -24.44 27.89
C PRO A 400 13.02 -23.62 26.83
N PHE A 401 12.51 -22.44 27.21
CA PHE A 401 11.81 -21.53 26.32
C PHE A 401 12.72 -20.91 25.24
N GLU A 402 13.94 -20.53 25.59
CA GLU A 402 14.92 -20.03 24.63
C GLU A 402 15.37 -21.14 23.68
N LEU A 403 15.64 -22.33 24.21
CA LEU A 403 16.05 -23.49 23.41
C LEU A 403 14.95 -23.90 22.41
N GLU A 404 13.71 -24.08 22.87
CA GLU A 404 12.54 -24.32 22.02
C GLU A 404 12.38 -23.22 20.96
N GLY A 405 12.51 -21.95 21.39
CA GLY A 405 12.34 -20.79 20.54
C GLY A 405 13.40 -20.68 19.45
N LEU A 406 14.67 -20.95 19.77
CA LEU A 406 15.78 -20.93 18.82
C LEU A 406 15.67 -22.06 17.79
N TRP A 407 15.25 -23.26 18.19
CA TRP A 407 14.96 -24.37 17.26
C TRP A 407 13.81 -24.03 16.30
N ASN A 408 12.69 -23.51 16.82
CA ASN A 408 11.56 -23.07 16.00
C ASN A 408 11.95 -21.97 15.01
N LEU A 409 12.75 -21.00 15.46
CA LEU A 409 13.17 -19.86 14.65
C LEU A 409 14.20 -20.26 13.58
N LEU A 410 15.14 -21.16 13.89
CA LEU A 410 16.05 -21.74 12.90
C LEU A 410 15.25 -22.48 11.81
N GLY A 411 14.38 -23.42 12.21
CA GLY A 411 13.53 -24.15 11.26
C GLY A 411 12.67 -23.22 10.41
N LYS A 412 12.06 -22.18 10.99
CA LYS A 412 11.23 -21.23 10.25
C LYS A 412 12.03 -20.38 9.25
N LEU A 413 13.26 -20.01 9.58
CA LEU A 413 14.16 -19.32 8.66
C LEU A 413 14.69 -20.26 7.56
N GLU A 414 14.81 -21.56 7.83
CA GLU A 414 15.14 -22.59 6.83
C GLU A 414 13.96 -22.94 5.90
N GLU A 415 12.71 -22.79 6.31
CA GLU A 415 11.55 -22.88 5.40
C GLU A 415 11.51 -21.75 4.36
N LEU A 416 12.04 -20.56 4.68
CA LEU A 416 11.83 -19.36 3.86
C LEU A 416 12.32 -19.56 2.40
N PRO A 417 11.57 -19.06 1.39
CA PRO A 417 12.06 -19.01 0.02
C PRO A 417 13.41 -18.29 -0.07
N ALA A 418 14.31 -18.75 -0.94
CA ALA A 418 15.65 -18.15 -1.09
C ALA A 418 15.64 -16.63 -1.32
N HIS A 419 14.58 -16.10 -1.92
CA HIS A 419 14.37 -14.67 -2.16
C HIS A 419 13.80 -13.86 -0.97
N LYS A 420 13.41 -14.53 0.12
CA LYS A 420 13.06 -13.95 1.45
C LYS A 420 14.18 -14.18 2.48
N LYS A 421 15.05 -15.17 2.26
CA LYS A 421 16.06 -15.60 3.25
C LYS A 421 17.07 -14.51 3.62
N CYS A 422 17.61 -13.75 2.66
CA CYS A 422 18.45 -12.57 2.89
C CYS A 422 19.66 -12.76 3.85
N VAL A 423 20.16 -13.99 4.02
CA VAL A 423 21.15 -14.35 5.05
C VAL A 423 22.57 -13.90 4.68
N PRO A 424 23.37 -13.41 5.65
CA PRO A 424 24.83 -13.51 5.59
C PRO A 424 25.27 -14.97 5.45
N SER A 425 26.24 -15.25 4.60
CA SER A 425 26.78 -16.60 4.38
C SER A 425 27.62 -17.07 5.58
N GLY A 426 26.97 -17.61 6.61
CA GLY A 426 27.64 -18.17 7.80
C GLY A 426 26.70 -18.73 8.88
N ILE A 427 25.44 -18.29 8.95
CA ILE A 427 24.49 -18.69 10.00
C ILE A 427 23.86 -20.06 9.65
N ARG A 428 24.65 -21.15 9.78
CA ARG A 428 24.22 -22.54 9.53
C ARG A 428 24.61 -23.56 10.61
N ASN A 429 25.29 -23.16 11.68
CA ASN A 429 25.72 -24.08 12.74
C ASN A 429 24.59 -24.39 13.74
N ALA A 430 23.65 -25.25 13.32
CA ALA A 430 22.67 -25.88 14.21
C ALA A 430 23.35 -26.68 15.35
N ALA A 431 24.59 -27.14 15.13
CA ALA A 431 25.38 -27.95 16.08
C ALA A 431 25.46 -27.35 17.50
N VAL A 432 25.57 -26.02 17.62
CA VAL A 432 25.64 -25.35 18.94
C VAL A 432 24.36 -25.57 19.75
N LEU A 433 23.19 -25.57 19.11
CA LEU A 433 21.91 -25.84 19.78
C LEU A 433 21.73 -27.32 20.18
N ILE A 434 22.56 -28.23 19.64
CA ILE A 434 22.59 -29.65 20.02
C ILE A 434 23.44 -29.84 21.28
N GLU A 435 24.53 -29.09 21.45
CA GLU A 435 25.36 -29.10 22.66
C GLU A 435 24.55 -28.67 23.90
N HIS A 436 23.72 -27.63 23.74
CA HIS A 436 22.80 -27.12 24.79
C HIS A 436 21.52 -27.95 24.99
N ALA A 437 21.31 -29.05 24.25
CA ALA A 437 20.07 -29.83 24.32
C ALA A 437 19.82 -30.55 25.66
N ASN A 438 20.83 -30.60 26.53
CA ASN A 438 20.76 -31.24 27.86
C ASN A 438 21.00 -30.23 29.02
N ASP A 439 20.87 -28.93 28.76
CA ASP A 439 21.03 -27.89 29.80
C ASP A 439 20.02 -28.08 30.94
N ASN A 440 20.50 -27.98 32.18
CA ASN A 440 19.66 -28.12 33.37
C ASN A 440 18.83 -26.83 33.60
N PRO A 441 17.49 -26.89 33.59
CA PRO A 441 16.66 -25.68 33.73
C PRO A 441 16.96 -24.88 35.01
N LYS A 442 17.28 -25.56 36.13
CA LYS A 442 17.62 -24.88 37.40
C LYS A 442 18.94 -24.12 37.36
N GLN A 443 19.82 -24.39 36.39
CA GLN A 443 21.07 -23.65 36.15
C GLN A 443 20.89 -22.54 35.11
N SER A 444 19.79 -22.57 34.32
CA SER A 444 19.45 -21.50 33.37
C SER A 444 18.80 -20.27 34.01
N TYR A 445 18.22 -20.40 35.21
CA TYR A 445 17.56 -19.31 35.94
C TYR A 445 18.60 -18.42 36.66
N THR A 446 19.42 -17.73 35.86
CA THR A 446 20.57 -16.91 36.30
C THR A 446 20.19 -15.56 36.90
N GLY A 447 18.97 -15.06 36.63
CA GLY A 447 18.58 -13.67 36.88
C GLY A 447 19.26 -12.66 35.96
N GLU A 448 20.08 -13.11 35.01
CA GLU A 448 21.01 -12.28 34.22
C GLU A 448 20.99 -12.68 32.73
N PRO A 449 20.74 -11.75 31.78
CA PRO A 449 20.63 -12.08 30.37
C PRO A 449 21.94 -12.61 29.76
N ILE A 450 21.82 -13.72 29.02
CA ILE A 450 22.91 -14.33 28.24
C ILE A 450 23.27 -13.43 27.04
N VAL A 451 22.26 -12.92 26.33
CA VAL A 451 22.47 -11.93 25.27
C VAL A 451 22.67 -10.56 25.87
N LYS A 452 23.94 -10.13 25.90
CA LYS A 452 24.35 -8.76 26.18
C LYS A 452 25.14 -8.19 25.00
N TRP A 453 25.19 -6.87 24.91
CA TRP A 453 26.13 -6.17 24.03
C TRP A 453 27.41 -5.84 24.78
N PRO A 454 28.60 -5.86 24.12
CA PRO A 454 29.83 -5.39 24.74
C PRO A 454 29.73 -3.93 25.24
N GLU A 455 30.38 -3.66 26.36
CA GLU A 455 30.53 -2.30 26.89
C GLU A 455 31.14 -1.35 25.87
N ARG A 456 30.82 -0.06 26.02
CA ARG A 456 31.37 0.98 25.17
C ARG A 456 32.59 1.59 25.83
N VAL A 457 33.68 1.72 25.06
CA VAL A 457 34.81 2.55 25.44
C VAL A 457 34.28 3.99 25.61
N SER A 458 34.22 4.46 26.85
CA SER A 458 33.74 5.78 27.28
C SER A 458 34.76 6.88 26.94
N GLY A 459 35.11 6.99 25.66
CA GLY A 459 36.20 7.83 25.17
C GLY A 459 35.80 8.61 23.92
N LYS A 460 35.31 9.84 24.13
CA LYS A 460 34.81 10.80 23.12
C LYS A 460 33.47 10.39 22.49
N HIS A 461 32.69 11.38 22.06
CA HIS A 461 31.80 11.15 20.91
C HIS A 461 32.65 10.57 19.78
N PHE A 462 32.11 9.59 19.04
CA PHE A 462 32.57 9.36 17.68
C PHE A 462 32.24 10.63 16.87
N PHE A 463 33.20 11.57 16.85
CA PHE A 463 33.28 12.57 15.81
C PHE A 463 33.24 11.79 14.50
N TYR A 464 32.10 11.87 13.82
CA TYR A 464 31.98 11.47 12.43
C TYR A 464 32.83 12.45 11.61
N CYS A 465 34.15 12.25 11.67
CA CYS A 465 35.11 12.89 10.82
C CYS A 465 34.71 12.49 9.41
N ARG A 466 34.03 13.43 8.74
CA ARG A 466 33.60 13.34 7.34
C ARG A 466 34.71 12.65 6.56
N PRO A 467 34.45 11.56 5.81
CA PRO A 467 35.37 11.16 4.77
C PRO A 467 35.63 12.40 3.91
N ARG A 468 36.85 12.95 3.99
CA ARG A 468 37.34 13.90 2.99
C ARG A 468 37.47 13.08 1.72
N LEU A 469 36.38 13.04 0.94
CA LEU A 469 36.45 12.67 -0.46
C LEU A 469 37.49 13.60 -1.09
N GLY A 470 38.65 13.04 -1.41
CA GLY A 470 39.54 13.61 -2.40
C GLY A 470 38.77 13.85 -3.71
N PRO A 471 39.27 14.72 -4.60
CA PRO A 471 38.51 15.20 -5.74
C PRO A 471 37.96 14.02 -6.57
N THR A 472 36.64 13.87 -6.61
CA THR A 472 36.00 12.80 -7.38
C THR A 472 36.17 13.08 -8.87
N LEU A 473 37.13 12.41 -9.49
CA LEU A 473 37.28 12.37 -10.94
C LEU A 473 35.93 11.95 -11.57
N HIS A 474 35.41 12.84 -12.40
CA HIS A 474 34.27 12.65 -13.31
C HIS A 474 33.03 11.89 -12.77
N LYS A 475 32.26 12.58 -11.92
CA LYS A 475 30.79 12.41 -11.99
C LYS A 475 30.30 12.79 -13.39
N THR A 476 29.80 11.82 -14.15
CA THR A 476 29.06 12.11 -15.39
C THR A 476 27.81 12.94 -15.06
N LYS A 477 27.57 14.01 -15.83
CA LYS A 477 26.54 15.01 -15.53
C LYS A 477 25.13 14.41 -15.67
N LYS A 478 24.42 14.20 -14.55
CA LYS A 478 22.95 14.06 -14.58
C LYS A 478 22.36 15.37 -15.12
N SER A 479 21.47 15.29 -16.11
CA SER A 479 20.84 16.46 -16.71
C SER A 479 19.85 17.12 -15.74
N ILE A 480 20.03 18.43 -15.53
CA ILE A 480 19.11 19.23 -14.71
C ILE A 480 17.84 19.47 -15.55
N LYS A 481 16.72 18.85 -15.17
CA LYS A 481 15.42 19.11 -15.80
C LYS A 481 14.95 20.53 -15.43
N ARG A 482 14.89 21.43 -16.41
CA ARG A 482 14.36 22.79 -16.26
C ARG A 482 12.91 22.77 -15.73
N SER A 483 12.58 23.67 -14.80
CA SER A 483 11.19 23.87 -14.37
C SER A 483 10.45 24.78 -15.35
N SER A 484 9.21 24.43 -15.71
CA SER A 484 8.41 25.28 -16.61
C SER A 484 7.87 26.51 -15.89
N ILE A 485 7.75 27.63 -16.62
CA ILE A 485 7.20 28.90 -16.09
C ILE A 485 5.76 28.71 -15.56
N SER A 486 4.98 27.81 -16.18
CA SER A 486 3.63 27.45 -15.70
C SER A 486 3.63 26.61 -14.40
N ALA A 487 4.74 25.96 -14.04
CA ALA A 487 4.92 25.35 -12.71
C ALA A 487 5.34 26.41 -11.67
N LEU A 488 6.28 27.29 -12.01
CA LEU A 488 6.75 28.39 -11.16
C LEU A 488 5.57 29.32 -10.76
N ARG A 489 4.78 29.79 -11.74
CA ARG A 489 3.58 30.62 -11.52
C ARG A 489 2.54 29.99 -10.58
N ARG A 490 2.50 28.67 -10.42
CA ARG A 490 1.56 27.95 -9.52
C ARG A 490 1.98 27.93 -8.05
N ARG A 491 3.23 28.26 -7.72
CA ARG A 491 3.77 28.28 -6.33
C ARG A 491 3.75 29.67 -5.67
N ARG A 492 3.15 30.65 -6.34
CA ARG A 492 3.32 32.09 -6.09
C ARG A 492 2.03 32.77 -5.65
N VAL A 493 2.14 33.82 -4.84
CA VAL A 493 1.00 34.56 -4.29
C VAL A 493 0.47 35.59 -5.29
N ARG A 494 -0.80 35.96 -5.12
CA ARG A 494 -1.45 37.00 -5.92
C ARG A 494 -0.95 38.37 -5.44
N CYS A 495 -0.50 39.23 -6.34
CA CYS A 495 -0.10 40.60 -6.01
C CYS A 495 -1.26 41.50 -5.51
N LYS A 496 -2.51 41.02 -5.60
CA LYS A 496 -3.77 41.73 -5.29
C LYS A 496 -4.06 43.02 -6.08
N ARG A 497 -3.06 43.66 -6.70
CA ARG A 497 -3.12 44.98 -7.36
C ARG A 497 -3.30 44.94 -8.89
N CYS A 498 -2.97 43.85 -9.59
CA CYS A 498 -3.15 43.78 -11.06
C CYS A 498 -4.63 43.64 -11.46
N SER A 499 -4.98 44.08 -12.68
CA SER A 499 -6.34 44.09 -13.22
C SER A 499 -7.10 42.77 -13.01
N ALA A 500 -6.48 41.62 -13.28
CA ALA A 500 -7.09 40.31 -13.06
C ALA A 500 -7.34 39.96 -11.58
N CYS A 501 -6.53 40.48 -10.64
CA CYS A 501 -6.81 40.30 -9.20
C CYS A 501 -8.02 41.15 -8.75
N CYS A 502 -8.09 42.38 -9.24
CA CYS A 502 -9.14 43.35 -8.93
C CYS A 502 -10.48 43.03 -9.61
N ARG A 503 -10.48 42.37 -10.77
CA ARG A 503 -11.69 41.87 -11.43
C ARG A 503 -12.53 41.01 -10.48
N LYS A 504 -13.86 41.18 -10.54
CA LYS A 504 -14.84 40.27 -9.94
C LYS A 504 -14.84 38.92 -10.69
N GLU A 505 -15.54 37.93 -10.17
CA GLU A 505 -15.62 36.60 -10.79
C GLU A 505 -16.68 36.59 -11.89
N CYS A 506 -16.35 36.04 -13.06
CA CYS A 506 -17.18 36.20 -14.27
C CYS A 506 -18.47 35.37 -14.30
N GLY A 507 -18.67 34.44 -13.37
CA GLY A 507 -19.82 33.52 -13.35
C GLY A 507 -19.77 32.41 -14.42
N SER A 508 -19.42 32.75 -15.66
CA SER A 508 -19.57 31.92 -16.86
C SER A 508 -18.39 31.00 -17.22
N CYS A 509 -17.21 31.17 -16.61
CA CYS A 509 -16.10 30.26 -16.89
C CYS A 509 -16.27 28.91 -16.16
N GLN A 510 -15.70 27.82 -16.69
CA GLN A 510 -15.77 26.47 -16.10
C GLN A 510 -15.44 26.44 -14.59
N TYR A 511 -14.47 27.25 -14.15
CA TYR A 511 -14.07 27.32 -12.74
C TYR A 511 -15.01 28.15 -11.87
N CYS A 512 -15.85 29.01 -12.45
CA CYS A 512 -16.97 29.65 -11.75
C CYS A 512 -18.17 28.70 -11.67
N HIS A 513 -18.51 27.98 -12.75
CA HIS A 513 -19.56 26.96 -12.74
C HIS A 513 -19.30 25.79 -11.77
N ASP A 514 -18.04 25.54 -11.36
CA ASP A 514 -17.74 24.62 -10.24
C ASP A 514 -18.01 25.24 -8.84
N MET A 515 -18.01 26.57 -8.67
CA MET A 515 -18.17 27.16 -7.34
C MET A 515 -19.60 27.08 -6.82
N ARG A 516 -19.75 26.67 -5.55
CA ARG A 516 -21.04 26.55 -4.85
C ARG A 516 -21.93 27.80 -4.91
N LYS A 517 -21.33 28.99 -4.85
CA LYS A 517 -22.05 30.29 -4.96
C LYS A 517 -22.59 30.62 -6.36
N PHE A 518 -22.23 29.83 -7.38
CA PHE A 518 -22.81 29.86 -8.72
C PHE A 518 -23.53 28.52 -9.04
N GLY A 519 -24.00 27.79 -8.00
CA GLY A 519 -24.70 26.50 -8.13
C GLY A 519 -23.80 25.26 -8.32
N GLY A 520 -22.47 25.43 -8.35
CA GLY A 520 -21.53 24.36 -8.67
C GLY A 520 -21.23 23.38 -7.53
N PRO A 521 -20.75 22.16 -7.82
CA PRO A 521 -20.49 21.12 -6.82
C PRO A 521 -19.27 21.39 -5.90
N GLY A 522 -18.43 22.37 -6.21
CA GLY A 522 -17.28 22.82 -5.40
C GLY A 522 -16.08 21.87 -5.41
N ARG A 523 -15.90 21.08 -6.46
CA ARG A 523 -14.96 19.94 -6.53
C ARG A 523 -13.60 20.32 -7.11
N MET A 524 -13.54 21.25 -8.06
CA MET A 524 -12.30 21.69 -8.71
C MET A 524 -11.49 22.65 -7.83
N LYS A 525 -12.17 23.43 -6.97
CA LYS A 525 -11.58 24.43 -6.04
C LYS A 525 -10.59 25.38 -6.75
N LYS A 526 -10.92 25.80 -7.97
CA LYS A 526 -10.13 26.78 -8.76
C LYS A 526 -10.79 28.15 -8.70
N SER A 527 -9.98 29.21 -8.74
CA SER A 527 -10.49 30.56 -8.97
C SER A 527 -10.94 30.73 -10.43
N CYS A 528 -11.92 31.59 -10.67
CA CYS A 528 -12.24 32.17 -11.98
C CYS A 528 -11.01 32.35 -12.89
N ILE A 529 -11.11 31.93 -14.16
CA ILE A 529 -10.02 32.05 -15.16
C ILE A 529 -9.62 33.51 -15.34
N MET A 530 -10.61 34.41 -15.48
CA MET A 530 -10.41 35.86 -15.60
C MET A 530 -9.81 36.52 -14.34
N ARG A 531 -9.59 35.74 -13.26
CA ARG A 531 -8.89 36.17 -12.04
C ARG A 531 -7.54 35.46 -11.82
N GLN A 532 -6.91 34.91 -12.84
CA GLN A 532 -5.52 34.45 -12.72
C GLN A 532 -4.58 35.66 -12.64
N CYS A 533 -3.69 35.68 -11.65
CA CYS A 533 -2.82 36.82 -11.37
C CYS A 533 -1.74 36.97 -12.45
N LEU A 534 -1.69 38.12 -13.12
CA LEU A 534 -0.76 38.39 -14.22
C LEU A 534 0.70 38.42 -13.73
N ALA A 535 0.94 39.07 -12.60
CA ALA A 535 2.24 39.22 -11.94
C ALA A 535 2.23 38.57 -10.54
N PRO A 536 2.40 37.24 -10.41
CA PRO A 536 2.36 36.55 -9.12
C PRO A 536 3.73 36.56 -8.42
N ALA A 537 3.77 37.08 -7.19
CA ALA A 537 4.98 37.32 -6.42
C ALA A 537 5.40 36.09 -5.59
N LEU A 538 6.63 36.10 -5.05
CA LEU A 538 7.02 35.14 -4.01
C LEU A 538 6.18 35.38 -2.73
N PRO A 539 5.85 34.33 -1.95
CA PRO A 539 5.21 34.52 -0.65
C PRO A 539 6.13 35.27 0.31
N ASN A 540 5.60 36.13 1.20
CA ASN A 540 6.39 36.82 2.25
C ASN A 540 7.12 35.86 3.22
N THR A 541 6.74 34.58 3.24
CA THR A 541 7.44 33.52 3.98
C THR A 541 8.63 32.90 3.22
N ALA A 542 8.94 33.39 2.02
CA ALA A 542 10.12 32.99 1.27
C ALA A 542 11.38 33.49 1.99
N ARG A 543 12.38 32.62 2.09
CA ARG A 543 13.68 32.90 2.70
C ARG A 543 14.79 32.56 1.72
N CYS A 544 15.90 33.27 1.79
CA CYS A 544 17.09 32.97 1.00
C CYS A 544 17.70 31.64 1.46
N ALA A 545 17.89 30.69 0.54
CA ALA A 545 18.51 29.40 0.78
C ALA A 545 20.05 29.46 0.96
N ILE A 546 20.59 30.60 1.42
CA ILE A 546 22.01 30.83 1.68
C ILE A 546 22.19 31.53 3.05
N CYS A 547 21.47 32.62 3.33
CA CYS A 547 21.54 33.34 4.61
C CYS A 547 20.36 33.09 5.56
N GLY A 548 19.27 32.47 5.09
CA GLY A 548 18.05 32.23 5.88
C GLY A 548 17.08 33.41 5.96
N GLU A 549 17.48 34.61 5.52
CA GLU A 549 16.69 35.84 5.67
C GLU A 549 15.61 36.06 4.61
N GLY A 550 14.64 36.92 4.93
CA GLY A 550 13.57 37.33 4.03
C GLY A 550 13.91 38.54 3.15
N GLU A 551 12.88 39.10 2.52
CA GLU A 551 12.92 40.40 1.85
C GLU A 551 12.60 41.49 2.90
N SER A 552 13.47 42.50 3.04
CA SER A 552 13.35 43.58 4.05
C SER A 552 12.72 44.82 3.45
N GLU A 553 11.80 45.48 4.16
CA GLU A 553 10.96 46.55 3.59
C GLU A 553 11.66 47.93 3.49
N GLU A 554 12.85 48.10 4.08
CA GLU A 554 13.52 49.41 4.24
C GLU A 554 14.89 49.55 3.52
N SER A 555 15.18 48.77 2.47
CA SER A 555 16.48 48.86 1.78
C SER A 555 16.45 48.68 0.26
N ASN A 556 17.51 49.15 -0.42
CA ASN A 556 17.54 49.41 -1.87
C ASN A 556 17.04 48.23 -2.74
N PRO A 557 16.05 48.47 -3.64
CA PRO A 557 15.27 47.37 -4.27
C PRO A 557 16.06 46.51 -5.28
N SER A 558 17.22 46.97 -5.75
CA SER A 558 18.03 46.30 -6.77
C SER A 558 18.93 45.18 -6.25
N THR A 559 19.38 45.24 -4.99
CA THR A 559 20.44 44.36 -4.44
C THR A 559 19.91 43.29 -3.48
N HIS A 560 18.92 43.64 -2.65
CA HIS A 560 18.35 42.76 -1.61
C HIS A 560 17.00 42.09 -1.98
N THR A 561 16.61 42.10 -3.25
CA THR A 561 15.44 41.33 -3.73
C THR A 561 15.70 39.82 -3.78
N LEU A 562 14.72 39.02 -3.37
CA LEU A 562 14.71 37.56 -3.46
C LEU A 562 14.35 37.08 -4.87
N MET A 563 15.12 36.13 -5.40
CA MET A 563 15.00 35.65 -6.78
C MET A 563 14.96 34.11 -6.86
N GLU A 564 13.89 33.54 -7.42
CA GLU A 564 13.73 32.08 -7.67
C GLU A 564 14.37 31.69 -9.01
N CYS A 565 15.35 30.80 -9.00
CA CYS A 565 16.00 30.34 -10.23
C CYS A 565 15.08 29.41 -11.06
N SER A 566 14.83 29.74 -12.33
CA SER A 566 14.01 28.93 -13.25
C SER A 566 14.60 27.54 -13.52
N ILE A 567 15.92 27.42 -13.46
CA ILE A 567 16.65 26.18 -13.75
C ILE A 567 16.75 25.30 -12.49
N CYS A 568 17.32 25.80 -11.39
CA CYS A 568 17.55 25.00 -10.17
C CYS A 568 16.46 25.14 -9.08
N SER A 569 15.46 26.00 -9.26
CA SER A 569 14.40 26.31 -8.26
C SER A 569 14.89 26.83 -6.89
N GLN A 570 16.18 27.18 -6.74
CA GLN A 570 16.68 27.81 -5.52
C GLN A 570 16.21 29.27 -5.44
N ILE A 571 15.72 29.69 -4.27
CA ILE A 571 15.43 31.08 -3.94
C ILE A 571 16.62 31.66 -3.18
N ALA A 572 17.16 32.79 -3.63
CA ALA A 572 18.21 33.52 -2.91
C ALA A 572 18.15 35.03 -3.19
N HIS A 573 18.70 35.85 -2.30
CA HIS A 573 19.09 37.22 -2.65
C HIS A 573 20.21 37.19 -3.69
N ARG A 574 20.28 38.22 -4.54
CA ARG A 574 21.32 38.32 -5.58
C ARG A 574 22.72 38.30 -4.96
N GLN A 575 22.96 39.17 -3.98
CA GLN A 575 24.26 39.35 -3.32
C GLN A 575 24.74 38.13 -2.53
N CYS A 576 23.87 37.18 -2.17
CA CYS A 576 24.27 35.97 -1.47
C CYS A 576 24.96 34.92 -2.38
N ILE A 577 24.89 35.06 -3.70
CA ILE A 577 25.58 34.17 -4.65
C ILE A 577 26.99 34.71 -4.89
N LYS A 578 27.98 34.10 -4.23
CA LYS A 578 29.41 34.47 -4.32
C LYS A 578 30.12 34.03 -5.62
N GLU A 579 29.40 33.74 -6.69
CA GLU A 579 29.98 33.35 -7.99
C GLU A 579 30.01 34.58 -8.92
N PRO A 580 31.01 34.74 -9.80
CA PRO A 580 31.07 35.87 -10.71
C PRO A 580 29.96 35.85 -11.78
N GLY A 581 29.40 37.04 -12.07
CA GLY A 581 28.35 37.28 -13.07
C GLY A 581 26.96 37.49 -12.44
N GLU A 582 26.10 38.28 -13.09
CA GLU A 582 24.80 38.69 -12.54
C GLU A 582 23.64 37.72 -12.83
N GLY A 583 23.84 36.75 -13.72
CA GLY A 583 22.76 35.89 -14.24
C GLY A 583 21.82 36.61 -15.21
N LYS A 584 20.64 36.06 -15.48
CA LYS A 584 19.66 36.64 -16.41
C LYS A 584 18.25 36.69 -15.80
N VAL A 585 17.78 37.90 -15.49
CA VAL A 585 16.43 38.11 -14.95
C VAL A 585 15.36 37.79 -16.00
N ASN A 586 14.28 37.12 -15.60
CA ASN A 586 13.16 36.79 -16.47
C ASN A 586 12.19 37.99 -16.56
N LYS A 587 11.92 38.49 -17.77
CA LYS A 587 11.04 39.65 -17.99
C LYS A 587 9.55 39.34 -17.75
N ASP A 588 9.13 38.08 -17.90
CA ASP A 588 7.73 37.65 -17.86
C ASP A 588 7.25 37.21 -16.46
N LEU A 589 8.15 37.11 -15.48
CA LEU A 589 7.83 36.65 -14.12
C LEU A 589 8.68 37.39 -13.08
N PRO A 590 8.09 38.31 -12.27
CA PRO A 590 8.80 39.01 -11.21
C PRO A 590 9.53 38.07 -10.24
N SER A 591 10.63 38.50 -9.65
CA SER A 591 11.42 37.68 -8.70
C SER A 591 11.82 36.31 -9.26
N CYS A 592 12.12 36.22 -10.57
CA CYS A 592 12.59 35.01 -11.24
C CYS A 592 13.77 35.31 -12.18
N TRP A 593 14.72 34.38 -12.28
CA TRP A 593 15.96 34.53 -13.06
C TRP A 593 16.56 33.18 -13.44
N GLU A 594 17.54 33.17 -14.34
CA GLU A 594 18.59 32.16 -14.38
C GLU A 594 19.74 32.68 -13.53
N CYS A 595 19.99 32.06 -12.37
CA CYS A 595 21.03 32.52 -11.45
C CYS A 595 22.44 32.26 -12.03
N PRO A 596 23.51 32.93 -11.53
CA PRO A 596 24.87 32.82 -12.07
C PRO A 596 25.39 31.37 -12.19
N LYS A 597 25.01 30.50 -11.24
CA LYS A 597 25.33 29.06 -11.24
C LYS A 597 24.69 28.24 -12.38
N CYS A 598 23.71 28.81 -13.07
CA CYS A 598 22.92 28.14 -14.11
C CYS A 598 22.93 28.90 -15.44
N TYR A 599 23.23 30.20 -15.44
CA TYR A 599 23.35 31.01 -16.64
C TYR A 599 24.71 30.79 -17.31
N GLN A 600 24.72 29.97 -18.37
CA GLN A 600 25.92 29.74 -19.16
C GLN A 600 26.09 30.89 -20.16
N GLY A 601 27.06 31.76 -19.91
CA GLY A 601 27.39 32.88 -20.79
C GLY A 601 27.79 32.40 -22.19
N LYS A 602 26.92 32.64 -23.17
CA LYS A 602 27.25 32.68 -24.59
C LYS A 602 26.82 34.03 -25.14
N GLY A 603 27.80 34.83 -25.54
CA GLY A 603 27.64 36.15 -26.15
C GLY A 603 28.92 36.50 -26.86
N SER A 604 28.97 36.22 -28.16
CA SER A 604 30.03 36.62 -29.10
C SER A 604 29.43 36.54 -30.50
N GLU A 605 28.90 37.67 -30.93
CA GLU A 605 28.67 38.13 -32.31
C GLU A 605 28.42 37.10 -33.44
N SER A 606 27.20 37.16 -33.97
CA SER A 606 26.93 37.19 -35.42
C SER A 606 25.69 38.07 -35.61
N GLU A 607 25.61 38.79 -36.73
CA GLU A 607 24.76 40.01 -36.82
C GLU A 607 23.27 39.77 -37.11
N VAL A 608 22.47 40.81 -36.91
CA VAL A 608 21.03 40.89 -37.19
C VAL A 608 20.79 41.68 -38.50
N PRO A 609 19.65 41.48 -39.18
CA PRO A 609 18.49 42.37 -38.94
C PRO A 609 17.17 41.57 -38.79
N GLU A 610 16.19 41.90 -37.95
CA GLU A 610 15.76 43.12 -37.24
C GLU A 610 15.01 44.18 -38.09
N TYR A 611 13.70 43.97 -38.23
CA TYR A 611 12.60 44.96 -38.11
C TYR A 611 11.25 44.16 -38.17
N ILE A 612 10.12 44.51 -37.54
CA ILE A 612 9.67 45.69 -36.78
C ILE A 612 9.21 45.29 -35.34
N PHE A 613 9.16 46.28 -34.44
CA PHE A 613 8.80 46.15 -33.03
C PHE A 613 7.30 46.43 -32.73
N SER A 614 6.86 46.11 -31.50
CA SER A 614 5.58 46.53 -30.88
C SER A 614 4.30 45.82 -31.39
N GLN A 615 3.16 45.83 -30.69
CA GLN A 615 2.84 46.47 -29.40
C GLN A 615 1.85 45.61 -28.59
N THR A 616 1.77 45.79 -27.26
CA THR A 616 0.79 45.13 -26.39
C THR A 616 -0.48 45.97 -26.23
N HIS A 617 -1.69 45.37 -26.31
CA HIS A 617 -2.75 45.58 -25.30
C HIS A 617 -3.96 44.62 -25.44
N TYR A 618 -5.04 44.89 -24.68
CA TYR A 618 -6.23 44.05 -24.46
C TYR A 618 -7.47 44.61 -25.17
N GLU A 619 -8.25 43.75 -25.82
CA GLU A 619 -9.73 43.78 -25.89
C GLU A 619 -10.19 42.35 -26.27
N VAL A 620 -11.23 41.68 -25.75
CA VAL A 620 -12.51 41.96 -25.08
C VAL A 620 -13.71 41.82 -26.03
N ALA A 621 -14.36 40.65 -25.93
CA ALA A 621 -15.66 40.31 -26.53
C ALA A 621 -15.66 40.25 -28.09
N ASN A 622 -16.69 39.77 -28.80
CA ASN A 622 -17.93 39.07 -28.39
C ASN A 622 -18.47 38.22 -29.57
N GLN A 623 -19.42 37.30 -29.29
CA GLN A 623 -20.39 36.75 -30.27
C GLN A 623 -19.78 35.97 -31.48
N ASN A 624 -20.55 35.43 -32.43
CA ASN A 624 -21.66 34.45 -32.45
C ASN A 624 -22.05 34.30 -33.95
N PHE A 625 -22.66 33.18 -34.36
CA PHE A 625 -23.13 32.90 -35.76
C PHE A 625 -21.98 32.76 -36.80
N ALA A 626 -22.10 31.99 -37.88
CA ALA A 626 -23.03 30.89 -38.23
C ALA A 626 -22.47 30.03 -39.38
N GLU A 627 -23.30 29.13 -39.92
CA GLU A 627 -23.58 28.87 -41.36
C GLU A 627 -22.74 29.67 -42.41
N GLU A 628 -22.37 29.12 -43.57
CA GLU A 628 -22.75 27.87 -44.27
C GLU A 628 -21.65 27.44 -45.27
N ASP A 629 -21.76 26.22 -45.81
CA ASP A 629 -21.51 25.67 -47.17
C ASP A 629 -20.54 26.41 -48.16
N ASP A 630 -19.79 25.73 -49.06
CA ASP A 630 -20.29 24.97 -50.22
C ASP A 630 -19.41 23.78 -50.65
N GLU A 631 -19.91 22.99 -51.62
CA GLU A 631 -19.39 21.70 -52.08
C GLU A 631 -18.55 21.78 -53.41
N GLU A 632 -18.56 20.67 -54.16
CA GLU A 632 -18.16 20.49 -55.58
C GLU A 632 -16.67 20.43 -55.99
N GLU A 633 -16.28 19.65 -57.02
CA GLU A 633 -16.61 18.23 -57.31
C GLU A 633 -15.67 17.63 -58.41
N MET A 634 -15.99 16.39 -58.82
CA MET A 634 -15.87 15.86 -60.19
C MET A 634 -14.52 15.28 -60.69
N GLU A 635 -14.46 14.16 -61.44
CA GLU A 635 -15.14 12.84 -61.31
C GLU A 635 -14.43 11.80 -62.24
N GLN A 636 -15.01 10.57 -62.34
CA GLN A 636 -14.96 9.63 -63.49
C GLN A 636 -13.63 8.94 -63.86
N ASP A 637 -13.60 7.69 -64.37
CA ASP A 637 -14.47 6.50 -64.25
C ASP A 637 -13.57 5.27 -64.63
N ILE A 638 -13.85 3.97 -64.47
CA ILE A 638 -14.88 3.11 -65.12
C ILE A 638 -14.93 1.75 -64.37
N GLN A 639 -16.13 1.36 -63.87
CA GLN A 639 -16.86 0.06 -64.00
C GLN A 639 -16.11 -1.29 -64.25
N ARG A 640 -16.51 -2.50 -63.78
CA ARG A 640 -17.74 -3.14 -63.19
C ARG A 640 -17.32 -4.31 -62.25
N GLY A 641 -18.15 -4.94 -61.41
CA GLY A 641 -19.58 -4.75 -61.05
C GLY A 641 -20.18 -5.98 -60.30
N ASP A 642 -21.38 -5.82 -59.69
CA ASP A 642 -22.22 -6.82 -58.93
C ASP A 642 -21.60 -7.53 -57.70
N LYS A 643 -22.30 -7.88 -56.59
CA LYS A 643 -23.62 -7.60 -55.96
C LYS A 643 -23.48 -7.91 -54.45
N ASP A 644 -24.27 -7.45 -53.47
CA ASP A 644 -25.69 -7.03 -53.42
C ASP A 644 -25.97 -5.88 -52.40
N SER A 645 -27.19 -5.34 -52.40
CA SER A 645 -27.72 -4.26 -51.51
C SER A 645 -27.75 -4.62 -50.01
N SER A 646 -27.54 -3.73 -49.00
CA SER A 646 -28.00 -2.33 -48.73
C SER A 646 -29.51 -2.22 -48.36
N TYR A 647 -30.03 -1.29 -47.54
CA TYR A 647 -29.52 0.00 -47.00
C TYR A 647 -29.85 0.26 -45.50
N LYS A 648 -29.36 1.39 -44.98
CA LYS A 648 -29.68 1.99 -43.65
C LYS A 648 -31.11 2.55 -43.60
N VAL A 649 -31.69 2.67 -42.40
CA VAL A 649 -32.61 3.78 -42.03
C VAL A 649 -32.30 4.24 -40.59
N THR A 650 -32.40 5.55 -40.32
CA THR A 650 -32.22 6.19 -39.01
C THR A 650 -33.54 6.35 -38.26
N LEU A 651 -33.52 6.47 -36.93
CA LEU A 651 -34.68 6.96 -36.17
C LEU A 651 -34.30 7.81 -34.95
N GLN A 652 -34.92 9.00 -34.87
CA GLN A 652 -35.07 9.75 -33.62
C GLN A 652 -36.19 9.14 -32.75
N ARG A 653 -36.37 9.65 -31.52
CA ARG A 653 -37.41 9.18 -30.58
C ARG A 653 -38.80 9.78 -30.88
N PRO A 654 -39.86 8.95 -31.00
CA PRO A 654 -41.25 9.39 -30.79
C PRO A 654 -41.65 9.41 -29.30
N THR A 655 -42.84 9.96 -29.04
CA THR A 655 -43.44 10.13 -27.71
C THR A 655 -44.35 8.96 -27.29
N LYS A 656 -44.96 9.06 -26.09
CA LYS A 656 -45.83 8.03 -25.49
C LYS A 656 -47.04 7.67 -26.38
N ALA A 657 -47.33 6.38 -26.49
CA ALA A 657 -48.63 5.84 -26.91
C ALA A 657 -49.17 4.81 -25.90
N LYS A 658 -50.39 4.30 -26.12
CA LYS A 658 -51.19 3.55 -25.12
C LYS A 658 -50.84 2.04 -25.07
N ARG A 659 -51.23 1.40 -23.95
CA ARG A 659 -51.44 -0.06 -23.87
C ARG A 659 -52.75 -0.44 -24.57
N ASP A 660 -52.83 -1.70 -25.01
CA ASP A 660 -54.10 -2.42 -25.17
C ASP A 660 -53.93 -3.87 -24.61
N PRO A 661 -54.96 -4.55 -24.05
CA PRO A 661 -54.76 -5.77 -23.27
C PRO A 661 -55.46 -7.03 -23.81
N SER A 662 -54.72 -7.96 -24.42
CA SER A 662 -55.21 -9.29 -24.82
C SER A 662 -54.11 -10.36 -24.78
N ALA A 663 -54.43 -11.58 -24.34
CA ALA A 663 -53.56 -12.70 -23.89
C ALA A 663 -53.29 -12.69 -22.37
N ILE A 664 -54.28 -13.00 -21.52
CA ILE A 664 -54.82 -14.35 -21.21
C ILE A 664 -53.74 -15.28 -20.66
N VAL A 665 -53.78 -15.50 -19.34
CA VAL A 665 -53.02 -16.52 -18.61
C VAL A 665 -54.03 -17.53 -18.04
N PRO A 666 -53.96 -18.82 -18.38
CA PRO A 666 -54.72 -19.86 -17.68
C PRO A 666 -54.18 -20.01 -16.24
N LYS A 667 -55.09 -20.11 -15.25
CA LYS A 667 -54.76 -20.18 -13.82
C LYS A 667 -55.53 -21.33 -13.15
N LEU A 668 -54.80 -22.25 -12.54
CA LEU A 668 -55.21 -23.29 -11.59
C LEU A 668 -53.92 -23.70 -10.85
N GLU A 669 -53.78 -23.78 -9.52
CA GLU A 669 -54.68 -24.26 -8.44
C GLU A 669 -54.96 -25.77 -8.60
N ALA A 670 -54.80 -26.65 -7.61
CA ALA A 670 -54.80 -26.48 -6.15
C ALA A 670 -53.68 -27.34 -5.48
N ILE A 671 -53.63 -27.72 -4.19
CA ILE A 671 -54.60 -27.73 -3.06
C ILE A 671 -53.83 -27.54 -1.72
N GLN A 672 -54.52 -27.19 -0.63
CA GLN A 672 -53.92 -27.05 0.72
C GLN A 672 -54.24 -28.24 1.63
N LEU A 673 -53.29 -28.62 2.49
CA LEU A 673 -53.49 -29.24 3.81
C LEU A 673 -52.32 -28.82 4.73
N SER A 674 -52.44 -28.60 6.05
CA SER A 674 -53.51 -27.98 6.87
C SER A 674 -53.07 -27.97 8.35
N ASN A 675 -52.76 -26.81 8.92
CA ASN A 675 -52.50 -26.57 10.37
C ASN A 675 -51.31 -27.39 10.97
N SER A 676 -50.82 -27.15 12.19
CA SER A 676 -51.21 -26.23 13.29
C SER A 676 -50.01 -25.50 13.91
N GLU A 677 -50.26 -24.74 14.99
CA GLU A 677 -49.29 -23.86 15.66
C GLU A 677 -48.36 -24.57 16.67
N ALA A 678 -47.38 -23.80 17.17
CA ALA A 678 -46.74 -23.83 18.50
C ALA A 678 -45.33 -24.45 18.70
N ASP A 679 -44.56 -23.68 19.46
CA ASP A 679 -43.43 -23.97 20.37
C ASP A 679 -42.00 -24.39 19.89
N ARG A 680 -41.07 -23.50 20.27
CA ARG A 680 -39.70 -23.71 20.83
C ARG A 680 -38.51 -24.11 19.97
N ASP A 681 -37.35 -23.80 20.54
CA ASP A 681 -36.02 -24.03 20.00
C ASP A 681 -35.71 -25.49 19.69
N SER A 682 -35.11 -25.72 18.53
CA SER A 682 -34.18 -26.83 18.34
C SER A 682 -33.21 -26.54 17.20
N SER A 683 -32.02 -27.13 17.28
CA SER A 683 -30.99 -27.08 16.25
C SER A 683 -31.43 -27.81 14.98
N GLY A 684 -31.88 -27.07 13.95
CA GLY A 684 -32.39 -27.61 12.69
C GLY A 684 -31.56 -27.23 11.46
N SER A 685 -30.91 -28.21 10.83
CA SER A 685 -30.16 -28.05 9.59
C SER A 685 -31.06 -27.98 8.35
N GLY A 686 -31.58 -26.78 8.05
CA GLY A 686 -32.20 -26.49 6.75
C GLY A 686 -31.22 -26.69 5.58
N PRO A 687 -31.64 -27.26 4.43
CA PRO A 687 -30.69 -27.83 3.49
C PRO A 687 -29.98 -26.78 2.63
N GLY A 688 -28.64 -26.77 2.70
CA GLY A 688 -27.79 -26.00 1.78
C GLY A 688 -27.92 -26.42 0.31
N CYS A 689 -28.62 -27.52 0.00
CA CYS A 689 -28.79 -28.01 -1.37
C CYS A 689 -29.60 -27.05 -2.25
N GLU A 690 -30.61 -26.32 -1.74
CA GLU A 690 -31.46 -25.46 -2.58
C GLU A 690 -30.63 -24.42 -3.34
N ARG A 691 -29.76 -23.68 -2.63
CA ARG A 691 -28.89 -22.68 -3.25
C ARG A 691 -27.97 -23.31 -4.28
N GLU A 692 -27.35 -24.44 -3.96
CA GLU A 692 -26.35 -25.06 -4.83
C GLU A 692 -26.98 -25.72 -6.05
N VAL A 693 -28.20 -26.25 -5.93
CA VAL A 693 -29.05 -26.68 -7.05
C VAL A 693 -29.42 -25.47 -7.92
N TRP A 694 -29.92 -24.37 -7.34
CA TRP A 694 -30.28 -23.18 -8.12
C TRP A 694 -29.07 -22.55 -8.83
N VAL A 695 -27.90 -22.45 -8.19
CA VAL A 695 -26.66 -22.01 -8.88
C VAL A 695 -26.22 -23.01 -9.95
N SER A 696 -26.44 -24.31 -9.75
CA SER A 696 -26.18 -25.35 -10.77
C SER A 696 -27.17 -25.34 -11.94
N VAL A 697 -28.37 -24.79 -11.76
CA VAL A 697 -29.31 -24.45 -12.86
C VAL A 697 -28.88 -23.16 -13.54
N PHE A 698 -28.59 -22.11 -12.77
CA PHE A 698 -28.21 -20.79 -13.29
C PHE A 698 -26.91 -20.80 -14.11
N ARG A 699 -26.02 -21.79 -13.95
CA ARG A 699 -24.81 -21.94 -14.79
C ARG A 699 -25.10 -22.16 -16.28
N TYR A 700 -26.32 -22.59 -16.62
CA TYR A 700 -26.76 -22.81 -18.01
C TYR A 700 -27.41 -21.56 -18.64
N LEU A 701 -27.66 -20.51 -17.86
CA LEU A 701 -28.30 -19.28 -18.33
C LEU A 701 -27.29 -18.29 -18.92
N SER A 702 -27.70 -17.46 -19.88
CA SER A 702 -26.84 -16.40 -20.39
C SER A 702 -26.69 -15.26 -19.37
N ARG A 703 -25.67 -14.40 -19.54
CA ARG A 703 -25.48 -13.20 -18.72
C ARG A 703 -26.63 -12.19 -18.84
N ALA A 704 -27.44 -12.27 -19.89
CA ALA A 704 -28.66 -11.48 -20.03
C ALA A 704 -29.78 -12.09 -19.16
N ASP A 705 -30.01 -13.40 -19.27
CA ASP A 705 -31.04 -14.11 -18.52
C ASP A 705 -30.78 -14.06 -17.01
N LEU A 706 -29.51 -14.17 -16.58
CA LEU A 706 -29.11 -13.96 -15.18
C LEU A 706 -29.50 -12.57 -14.65
N CYS A 707 -29.46 -11.53 -15.49
CA CYS A 707 -29.94 -10.19 -15.12
C CYS A 707 -31.48 -10.12 -15.05
N VAL A 708 -32.21 -10.98 -15.76
CA VAL A 708 -33.67 -11.13 -15.63
C VAL A 708 -34.02 -11.94 -14.36
N CYS A 709 -33.33 -13.05 -14.10
CA CYS A 709 -33.48 -13.83 -12.87
C CYS A 709 -33.18 -13.01 -11.61
N MET A 710 -32.24 -12.06 -11.67
CA MET A 710 -31.99 -11.08 -10.61
C MET A 710 -33.22 -10.21 -10.25
N ALA A 711 -34.19 -10.04 -11.15
CA ALA A 711 -35.40 -9.27 -10.89
C ALA A 711 -36.55 -10.08 -10.26
N VAL A 712 -36.43 -11.42 -10.18
CA VAL A 712 -37.52 -12.31 -9.74
C VAL A 712 -37.79 -12.22 -8.23
N CYS A 713 -36.77 -12.40 -7.39
CA CYS A 713 -36.91 -12.28 -5.93
C CYS A 713 -35.57 -11.98 -5.23
N LYS A 714 -35.62 -11.61 -3.94
CA LYS A 714 -34.42 -11.30 -3.13
C LYS A 714 -33.42 -12.47 -3.04
N ASN A 715 -33.89 -13.72 -3.09
CA ASN A 715 -33.01 -14.90 -3.05
C ASN A 715 -32.36 -15.16 -4.42
N TRP A 716 -33.13 -15.12 -5.50
CA TRP A 716 -32.59 -15.24 -6.86
C TRP A 716 -31.60 -14.11 -7.18
N TYR A 717 -31.84 -12.88 -6.72
CA TYR A 717 -30.87 -11.78 -6.80
C TYR A 717 -29.53 -12.14 -6.11
N LYS A 718 -29.57 -12.68 -4.89
CA LYS A 718 -28.37 -13.11 -4.15
C LYS A 718 -27.66 -14.28 -4.83
N TRP A 719 -28.40 -15.28 -5.32
CA TRP A 719 -27.85 -16.48 -5.94
C TRP A 719 -27.29 -16.21 -7.35
N CYS A 720 -27.95 -15.38 -8.15
CA CYS A 720 -27.45 -14.95 -9.46
C CYS A 720 -26.20 -14.08 -9.36
N LEU A 721 -25.85 -13.55 -8.17
CA LEU A 721 -24.57 -12.88 -7.92
C LEU A 721 -23.42 -13.83 -7.56
N ASP A 722 -23.63 -15.15 -7.53
CA ASP A 722 -22.58 -16.12 -7.26
C ASP A 722 -21.43 -16.02 -8.29
N LYS A 723 -20.20 -15.92 -7.79
CA LYS A 723 -18.99 -15.64 -8.59
C LYS A 723 -18.76 -16.68 -9.69
N ARG A 724 -19.23 -17.91 -9.49
CA ARG A 724 -19.16 -19.01 -10.47
C ARG A 724 -19.88 -18.69 -11.79
N LEU A 725 -20.94 -17.87 -11.72
CA LEU A 725 -21.77 -17.49 -12.87
C LEU A 725 -21.16 -16.35 -13.71
N TRP A 726 -20.18 -15.62 -13.15
CA TRP A 726 -19.63 -14.38 -13.75
C TRP A 726 -18.15 -14.48 -14.10
N SER A 727 -17.67 -15.69 -14.40
CA SER A 727 -16.27 -16.00 -14.75
C SER A 727 -15.69 -15.06 -15.82
N ARG A 728 -16.47 -14.70 -16.86
CA ARG A 728 -16.17 -13.63 -17.82
C ARG A 728 -17.24 -12.55 -17.80
N ILE A 729 -16.80 -11.29 -17.67
CA ILE A 729 -17.61 -10.10 -17.92
C ILE A 729 -17.06 -9.38 -19.15
N ASP A 730 -17.97 -8.97 -20.04
CA ASP A 730 -17.65 -8.25 -21.27
C ASP A 730 -18.35 -6.89 -21.28
N LEU A 731 -17.57 -5.83 -21.41
CA LEU A 731 -18.03 -4.44 -21.53
C LEU A 731 -17.39 -3.75 -22.75
N SER A 732 -16.88 -4.53 -23.70
CA SER A 732 -16.27 -3.97 -24.91
C SER A 732 -17.23 -3.04 -25.67
N ILE A 733 -16.68 -2.05 -26.38
CA ILE A 733 -17.41 -1.08 -27.23
C ILE A 733 -18.38 -0.16 -26.44
N LYS A 734 -18.50 -0.31 -25.10
CA LYS A 734 -19.28 0.60 -24.24
C LYS A 734 -18.61 1.96 -24.11
N ARG A 735 -19.17 3.00 -24.76
CA ARG A 735 -18.66 4.39 -24.72
C ARG A 735 -18.43 4.96 -23.31
N THR A 736 -19.14 4.49 -22.29
CA THR A 736 -18.99 4.94 -20.89
C THR A 736 -19.18 3.79 -19.90
N VAL A 737 -18.26 3.64 -18.94
CA VAL A 737 -18.39 2.70 -17.81
C VAL A 737 -18.91 3.45 -16.58
N THR A 738 -20.14 3.16 -16.16
CA THR A 738 -20.82 3.86 -15.07
C THR A 738 -20.34 3.39 -13.68
N PRO A 739 -20.44 4.21 -12.61
CA PRO A 739 -20.12 3.78 -11.25
C PRO A 739 -20.87 2.51 -10.82
N GLN A 740 -22.15 2.40 -11.19
CA GLN A 740 -22.99 1.23 -10.92
C GLN A 740 -22.46 -0.02 -11.63
N ALA A 741 -21.95 0.11 -12.86
CA ALA A 741 -21.30 -0.99 -13.56
C ALA A 741 -20.00 -1.42 -12.84
N LEU A 742 -19.16 -0.46 -12.41
CA LEU A 742 -17.93 -0.77 -11.68
C LEU A 742 -18.20 -1.52 -10.36
N THR A 743 -19.16 -1.05 -9.55
CA THR A 743 -19.62 -1.76 -8.34
C THR A 743 -20.21 -3.13 -8.69
N GLY A 744 -20.94 -3.23 -9.81
CA GLY A 744 -21.50 -4.48 -10.32
C GLY A 744 -20.45 -5.52 -10.73
N ILE A 745 -19.31 -5.10 -11.27
CA ILE A 745 -18.14 -5.96 -11.58
C ILE A 745 -17.51 -6.45 -10.27
N ILE A 746 -17.26 -5.54 -9.32
CA ILE A 746 -16.59 -5.88 -8.04
C ILE A 746 -17.44 -6.84 -7.20
N LYS A 747 -18.77 -6.70 -7.16
CA LYS A 747 -19.65 -7.66 -6.46
C LYS A 747 -19.66 -9.05 -7.11
N ARG A 748 -19.33 -9.16 -8.41
CA ARG A 748 -19.32 -10.42 -9.19
C ARG A 748 -17.96 -11.12 -9.26
N GLN A 749 -16.84 -10.41 -9.08
CA GLN A 749 -15.47 -10.95 -9.06
C GLN A 749 -15.09 -11.82 -10.30
N PRO A 750 -15.13 -11.28 -11.54
CA PRO A 750 -14.75 -12.03 -12.74
C PRO A 750 -13.27 -12.46 -12.75
N VAL A 751 -13.00 -13.55 -13.47
CA VAL A 751 -11.65 -14.06 -13.79
C VAL A 751 -11.13 -13.44 -15.10
N THR A 752 -12.03 -13.22 -16.05
CA THR A 752 -11.78 -12.54 -17.33
C THR A 752 -12.62 -11.26 -17.42
N LEU A 753 -11.99 -10.12 -17.70
CA LEU A 753 -12.68 -8.83 -17.86
C LEU A 753 -12.27 -8.15 -19.17
N ASP A 754 -13.25 -7.92 -20.04
CA ASP A 754 -13.06 -7.15 -21.28
C ASP A 754 -13.58 -5.71 -21.12
N LEU A 755 -12.68 -4.75 -21.35
CA LEU A 755 -12.90 -3.30 -21.32
C LEU A 755 -12.43 -2.64 -22.63
N SER A 756 -12.25 -3.42 -23.69
CA SER A 756 -11.72 -2.95 -24.97
C SER A 756 -12.62 -1.90 -25.62
N TRP A 757 -12.03 -0.84 -26.18
CA TRP A 757 -12.73 0.30 -26.79
C TRP A 757 -13.70 1.02 -25.83
N THR A 758 -13.41 1.01 -24.52
CA THR A 758 -14.17 1.78 -23.51
C THR A 758 -13.42 3.03 -23.07
N ASN A 759 -14.17 4.11 -22.81
CA ASN A 759 -13.61 5.33 -22.19
C ASN A 759 -13.51 5.17 -20.66
N ILE A 760 -12.79 4.14 -20.20
CA ILE A 760 -12.46 3.97 -18.79
C ILE A 760 -11.27 4.85 -18.43
N SER A 761 -11.35 5.61 -17.32
CA SER A 761 -10.24 6.45 -16.83
C SER A 761 -9.27 5.67 -15.93
N LYS A 762 -8.02 6.16 -15.80
CA LYS A 762 -7.00 5.61 -14.88
C LYS A 762 -7.53 5.35 -13.47
N LYS A 763 -8.35 6.26 -12.94
CA LYS A 763 -8.94 6.11 -11.60
C LYS A 763 -9.90 4.93 -11.53
N GLN A 764 -10.76 4.76 -12.54
CA GLN A 764 -11.73 3.67 -12.59
C GLN A 764 -11.04 2.32 -12.80
N LEU A 765 -10.05 2.24 -13.70
CA LEU A 765 -9.29 1.00 -13.90
C LEU A 765 -8.50 0.61 -12.64
N ASN A 766 -7.82 1.56 -11.98
CA ASN A 766 -7.13 1.32 -10.72
C ASN A 766 -8.09 0.86 -9.59
N TRP A 767 -9.30 1.43 -9.55
CA TRP A 767 -10.35 1.11 -8.58
C TRP A 767 -10.94 -0.30 -8.77
N LEU A 768 -10.94 -0.80 -10.02
CA LEU A 768 -11.27 -2.19 -10.37
C LEU A 768 -10.13 -3.16 -10.04
N VAL A 769 -8.92 -2.97 -10.59
CA VAL A 769 -7.85 -3.99 -10.45
C VAL A 769 -7.45 -4.19 -8.98
N GLY A 770 -7.41 -3.11 -8.19
CA GLY A 770 -7.18 -3.18 -6.74
C GLY A 770 -8.33 -3.78 -5.91
N ARG A 771 -9.42 -4.24 -6.55
CA ARG A 771 -10.55 -4.96 -5.92
C ARG A 771 -10.95 -6.24 -6.66
N LEU A 772 -10.14 -6.71 -7.61
CA LEU A 772 -10.38 -7.94 -8.37
C LEU A 772 -9.19 -8.91 -8.21
N PRO A 773 -8.90 -9.41 -6.98
CA PRO A 773 -7.78 -10.31 -6.73
C PRO A 773 -7.87 -11.67 -7.46
N GLY A 774 -9.05 -12.03 -7.98
CA GLY A 774 -9.25 -13.23 -8.81
C GLY A 774 -9.06 -13.01 -10.32
N LEU A 775 -8.83 -11.77 -10.78
CA LEU A 775 -8.69 -11.43 -12.19
C LEU A 775 -7.38 -11.98 -12.76
N LYS A 776 -7.47 -12.76 -13.83
CA LYS A 776 -6.34 -13.37 -14.54
C LYS A 776 -6.20 -12.84 -15.96
N ASP A 777 -7.31 -12.53 -16.62
CA ASP A 777 -7.32 -12.13 -18.03
C ASP A 777 -7.97 -10.75 -18.17
N LEU A 778 -7.22 -9.78 -18.70
CA LEU A 778 -7.66 -8.39 -18.82
C LEU A 778 -7.48 -7.89 -20.26
N MET A 779 -8.56 -7.41 -20.87
CA MET A 779 -8.55 -6.89 -22.24
C MET A 779 -8.82 -5.39 -22.26
N LEU A 780 -7.90 -4.64 -22.87
CA LEU A 780 -7.82 -3.18 -22.91
C LEU A 780 -7.46 -2.70 -24.33
N ALA A 781 -7.83 -3.47 -25.36
CA ALA A 781 -7.56 -3.11 -26.74
C ALA A 781 -8.25 -1.77 -27.08
N GLY A 782 -7.56 -0.87 -27.79
CA GLY A 782 -8.06 0.48 -28.08
C GLY A 782 -8.18 1.45 -26.89
N CYS A 783 -7.79 1.05 -25.67
CA CYS A 783 -7.74 1.97 -24.52
C CYS A 783 -6.46 2.81 -24.56
N SER A 784 -6.49 4.03 -23.98
CA SER A 784 -5.30 4.90 -23.95
C SER A 784 -4.34 4.58 -22.79
N TRP A 785 -3.05 4.82 -23.02
CA TRP A 785 -1.99 4.66 -22.02
C TRP A 785 -2.26 5.45 -20.73
N SER A 786 -2.89 6.63 -20.84
CA SER A 786 -3.32 7.41 -19.68
C SER A 786 -4.10 6.56 -18.69
N SER A 787 -4.96 5.65 -19.16
CA SER A 787 -5.71 4.71 -18.34
C SER A 787 -4.96 3.41 -18.06
N ILE A 788 -4.33 2.80 -19.07
CA ILE A 788 -3.57 1.52 -18.92
C ILE A 788 -2.45 1.65 -17.88
N SER A 789 -1.83 2.83 -17.74
CA SER A 789 -0.85 3.13 -16.67
C SER A 789 -1.39 3.03 -15.24
N ALA A 790 -2.67 2.69 -15.03
CA ALA A 790 -3.18 2.17 -13.76
C ALA A 790 -2.52 0.84 -13.36
N LEU A 791 -2.19 -0.01 -14.33
CA LEU A 791 -1.59 -1.33 -14.10
C LEU A 791 -0.19 -1.24 -13.48
N CYS A 792 0.54 -0.14 -13.67
CA CYS A 792 1.82 0.13 -13.01
C CYS A 792 1.72 0.30 -11.47
N SER A 793 0.52 0.20 -10.88
CA SER A 793 0.30 0.32 -9.43
C SER A 793 0.58 -1.00 -8.71
N SER A 794 1.00 -0.94 -7.44
CA SER A 794 1.26 -2.13 -6.62
C SER A 794 0.04 -3.02 -6.37
N GLY A 795 -1.18 -2.48 -6.53
CA GLY A 795 -2.45 -3.22 -6.43
C GLY A 795 -2.92 -3.92 -7.71
N CYS A 796 -2.05 -4.11 -8.71
CA CYS A 796 -2.37 -4.88 -9.91
C CYS A 796 -2.31 -6.41 -9.61
N PRO A 797 -3.34 -7.21 -9.96
CA PRO A 797 -3.31 -8.65 -9.78
C PRO A 797 -2.30 -9.33 -10.72
N LEU A 798 -1.89 -10.55 -10.38
CA LEU A 798 -0.97 -11.36 -11.20
C LEU A 798 -1.67 -11.91 -12.45
N LEU A 799 -1.69 -11.09 -13.51
CA LEU A 799 -2.32 -11.44 -14.78
C LEU A 799 -1.62 -12.61 -15.47
N ARG A 800 -2.44 -13.47 -16.06
CA ARG A 800 -2.10 -14.57 -16.97
C ARG A 800 -2.22 -14.14 -18.44
N SER A 801 -3.19 -13.27 -18.73
CA SER A 801 -3.45 -12.75 -20.08
C SER A 801 -3.66 -11.24 -20.08
N LEU A 802 -3.01 -10.54 -21.01
CA LEU A 802 -3.16 -9.10 -21.20
C LEU A 802 -3.23 -8.76 -22.69
N ASP A 803 -4.30 -8.06 -23.06
CA ASP A 803 -4.57 -7.63 -24.44
C ASP A 803 -4.53 -6.09 -24.53
N LEU A 804 -3.52 -5.56 -25.23
CA LEU A 804 -3.28 -4.12 -25.46
C LEU A 804 -3.35 -3.75 -26.95
N ARG A 805 -4.00 -4.57 -27.79
CA ARG A 805 -4.02 -4.34 -29.25
C ARG A 805 -4.58 -2.97 -29.61
N TYR A 806 -3.92 -2.23 -30.49
CA TYR A 806 -4.28 -0.87 -30.91
C TYR A 806 -4.46 0.13 -29.75
N ALA A 807 -3.83 -0.10 -28.60
CA ALA A 807 -3.91 0.81 -27.45
C ALA A 807 -3.17 2.14 -27.71
N ASP A 808 -3.90 3.25 -27.56
CA ASP A 808 -3.38 4.60 -27.83
C ASP A 808 -2.22 4.98 -26.88
N GLY A 809 -1.17 5.57 -27.45
CA GLY A 809 0.00 6.05 -26.71
C GLY A 809 0.91 4.98 -26.10
N VAL A 810 0.72 3.69 -26.41
CA VAL A 810 1.58 2.60 -25.89
C VAL A 810 2.75 2.32 -26.84
N LYS A 811 3.97 2.60 -26.39
CA LYS A 811 5.24 2.28 -27.08
C LYS A 811 6.24 1.59 -26.14
N ASP A 812 7.45 1.30 -26.62
CA ASP A 812 8.53 0.64 -25.86
C ASP A 812 8.81 1.22 -24.47
N SER A 813 8.64 2.54 -24.29
CA SER A 813 8.84 3.20 -22.98
C SER A 813 7.69 2.93 -22.01
N GLN A 814 6.45 2.86 -22.50
CA GLN A 814 5.26 2.55 -21.71
C GLN A 814 5.22 1.06 -21.33
N ILE A 815 5.62 0.17 -22.24
CA ILE A 815 5.82 -1.25 -21.91
C ILE A 815 6.92 -1.42 -20.85
N ARG A 816 7.99 -0.59 -20.87
CA ARG A 816 9.02 -0.58 -19.82
C ARG A 816 8.48 -0.09 -18.46
N ASP A 817 7.66 0.96 -18.45
CA ASP A 817 7.02 1.46 -17.22
C ASP A 817 6.01 0.44 -16.63
N LEU A 818 5.42 -0.41 -17.47
CA LEU A 818 4.54 -1.52 -17.07
C LEU A 818 5.33 -2.74 -16.55
N VAL A 819 6.43 -3.11 -17.22
CA VAL A 819 7.24 -4.28 -16.86
C VAL A 819 8.15 -4.01 -15.65
N THR A 820 8.67 -2.79 -15.52
CA THR A 820 9.57 -2.32 -14.47
C THR A 820 9.12 -0.97 -13.90
N PRO A 821 8.01 -0.90 -13.16
CA PRO A 821 7.53 0.33 -12.55
C PRO A 821 8.54 0.88 -11.50
N PRO A 822 8.72 2.21 -11.42
CA PRO A 822 9.69 2.81 -10.52
C PRO A 822 9.28 2.63 -9.04
N GLY A 823 10.15 2.00 -8.25
CA GLY A 823 9.93 1.72 -6.83
C GLY A 823 9.59 0.26 -6.49
N CYS A 824 9.71 -0.68 -7.44
CA CYS A 824 9.55 -2.11 -7.18
C CYS A 824 10.87 -2.89 -7.31
N ASP A 825 11.11 -3.86 -6.41
CA ASP A 825 12.36 -4.61 -6.27
C ASP A 825 12.62 -5.64 -7.38
N ASN A 826 12.90 -5.17 -8.61
CA ASN A 826 13.34 -5.94 -9.79
C ASN A 826 12.41 -7.09 -10.27
N ARG A 827 11.32 -7.39 -9.56
CA ARG A 827 10.32 -8.42 -9.91
C ARG A 827 9.20 -7.78 -10.72
N SER A 828 9.10 -8.13 -11.99
CA SER A 828 7.98 -7.69 -12.84
C SER A 828 6.67 -8.32 -12.39
N GLN A 829 5.59 -7.53 -12.37
CA GLN A 829 4.23 -8.00 -12.14
C GLN A 829 3.76 -8.98 -13.23
N LEU A 830 4.36 -8.94 -14.42
CA LEU A 830 4.00 -9.78 -15.57
C LEU A 830 4.76 -11.12 -15.62
N ARG A 831 5.39 -11.56 -14.52
CA ARG A 831 6.13 -12.84 -14.44
C ARG A 831 5.25 -14.07 -14.72
N THR A 832 3.95 -14.00 -14.44
CA THR A 832 2.95 -15.06 -14.68
C THR A 832 2.28 -14.96 -16.05
N MET A 833 2.72 -14.05 -16.91
CA MET A 833 2.10 -13.82 -18.22
C MET A 833 2.28 -15.04 -19.14
N GLN A 834 1.16 -15.56 -19.65
CA GLN A 834 1.12 -16.67 -20.60
C GLN A 834 0.57 -16.23 -21.97
N CYS A 835 -0.29 -15.21 -22.02
CA CYS A 835 -0.80 -14.65 -23.27
C CYS A 835 -0.67 -13.12 -23.30
N LEU A 836 0.14 -12.59 -24.22
CA LEU A 836 0.33 -11.15 -24.40
C LEU A 836 -0.04 -10.76 -25.84
N ARG A 837 -0.93 -9.78 -26.01
CA ARG A 837 -1.25 -9.22 -27.32
C ARG A 837 -0.91 -7.74 -27.40
N LEU A 838 -0.06 -7.39 -28.36
CA LEU A 838 0.48 -6.04 -28.60
C LEU A 838 0.26 -5.57 -30.05
N ALA A 839 -0.67 -6.20 -30.79
CA ALA A 839 -0.87 -5.92 -32.20
C ALA A 839 -1.17 -4.44 -32.49
N GLY A 840 -0.63 -3.93 -33.59
CA GLY A 840 -0.81 -2.55 -34.03
C GLY A 840 -0.13 -1.48 -33.17
N LEU A 841 0.79 -1.88 -32.27
CA LEU A 841 1.58 -0.95 -31.45
C LEU A 841 2.93 -0.61 -32.10
N ASP A 842 3.43 0.60 -31.82
CA ASP A 842 4.77 1.03 -32.23
C ASP A 842 5.82 0.55 -31.19
N ILE A 843 6.23 -0.70 -31.35
CA ILE A 843 7.19 -1.40 -30.49
C ILE A 843 8.34 -2.00 -31.29
N SER A 844 9.53 -2.05 -30.68
CA SER A 844 10.77 -2.52 -31.29
C SER A 844 11.38 -3.71 -30.54
N ASP A 845 12.59 -4.11 -30.93
CA ASP A 845 13.48 -5.00 -30.17
C ASP A 845 13.58 -4.67 -28.68
N SER A 846 13.38 -3.39 -28.31
CA SER A 846 13.38 -2.95 -26.91
C SER A 846 12.29 -3.63 -26.09
N THR A 847 11.08 -3.76 -26.62
CA THR A 847 9.98 -4.50 -25.99
C THR A 847 10.27 -5.99 -25.91
N LEU A 848 10.80 -6.60 -26.96
CA LEU A 848 11.07 -8.05 -26.96
C LEU A 848 12.17 -8.43 -25.95
N ARG A 849 13.21 -7.60 -25.79
CA ARG A 849 14.22 -7.76 -24.74
C ARG A 849 13.63 -7.70 -23.32
N LEU A 850 12.55 -6.93 -23.12
CA LEU A 850 11.80 -6.92 -21.85
C LEU A 850 10.95 -8.18 -21.68
N VAL A 851 10.24 -8.61 -22.73
CA VAL A 851 9.44 -9.85 -22.72
C VAL A 851 10.29 -11.06 -22.34
N ILE A 852 11.41 -11.29 -23.05
CA ILE A 852 12.33 -12.41 -22.79
C ILE A 852 12.84 -12.41 -21.34
N ARG A 853 13.17 -11.23 -20.80
CA ARG A 853 13.74 -11.09 -19.45
C ARG A 853 12.71 -11.24 -18.33
N HIS A 854 11.45 -10.85 -18.56
CA HIS A 854 10.47 -10.67 -17.49
C HIS A 854 9.24 -11.57 -17.58
N MET A 855 8.98 -12.26 -18.71
CA MET A 855 7.79 -13.10 -18.93
C MET A 855 8.18 -14.57 -19.25
N PRO A 856 8.84 -15.30 -18.33
CA PRO A 856 9.41 -16.63 -18.61
C PRO A 856 8.36 -17.76 -18.74
N GLN A 857 7.07 -17.44 -18.69
CA GLN A 857 5.96 -18.40 -18.86
C GLN A 857 5.12 -18.11 -20.12
N LEU A 858 5.58 -17.21 -21.00
CA LEU A 858 4.81 -16.77 -22.15
C LEU A 858 4.68 -17.90 -23.20
N THR A 859 3.44 -18.30 -23.51
CA THR A 859 3.12 -19.32 -24.51
C THR A 859 2.45 -18.74 -25.76
N LYS A 860 1.69 -17.66 -25.62
CA LYS A 860 0.97 -16.99 -26.71
C LYS A 860 1.43 -15.54 -26.84
N LEU A 861 1.93 -15.15 -28.01
CA LEU A 861 2.43 -13.80 -28.29
C LEU A 861 1.87 -13.28 -29.62
N ASP A 862 1.12 -12.19 -29.57
CA ASP A 862 0.59 -11.51 -30.74
C ASP A 862 1.27 -10.15 -30.93
N LEU A 863 1.97 -10.02 -32.04
CA LEU A 863 2.77 -8.87 -32.49
C LEU A 863 2.33 -8.44 -33.90
N SER A 864 1.13 -8.80 -34.34
CA SER A 864 0.65 -8.46 -35.69
C SER A 864 0.59 -6.94 -35.94
N HIS A 865 0.85 -6.51 -37.17
CA HIS A 865 0.92 -5.10 -37.59
C HIS A 865 1.97 -4.22 -36.86
N CYS A 866 2.88 -4.80 -36.07
CA CYS A 866 3.97 -4.08 -35.40
C CYS A 866 5.10 -3.75 -36.37
N ASN A 867 4.88 -2.75 -37.24
CA ASN A 867 5.76 -2.33 -38.34
C ASN A 867 7.17 -1.86 -37.95
N SER A 868 7.50 -1.82 -36.66
CA SER A 868 8.84 -1.50 -36.13
C SER A 868 9.68 -2.75 -35.80
N LEU A 869 9.13 -3.96 -35.95
CA LEU A 869 9.84 -5.24 -35.82
C LEU A 869 10.54 -5.66 -37.13
N THR A 870 11.62 -6.43 -37.01
CA THR A 870 12.50 -6.90 -38.10
C THR A 870 12.94 -8.35 -37.87
N ASP A 871 13.69 -8.95 -38.80
CA ASP A 871 14.24 -10.30 -38.61
C ASP A 871 15.18 -10.41 -37.37
N HIS A 872 15.83 -9.30 -36.96
CA HIS A 872 16.60 -9.25 -35.71
C HIS A 872 15.71 -9.42 -34.48
N SER A 873 14.49 -8.87 -34.50
CA SER A 873 13.47 -9.03 -33.46
C SER A 873 13.15 -10.51 -33.22
N ILE A 874 13.08 -11.29 -34.31
CA ILE A 874 12.81 -12.72 -34.28
C ILE A 874 14.06 -13.53 -33.87
N ASN A 875 15.26 -13.11 -34.30
CA ASN A 875 16.53 -13.68 -33.80
C ASN A 875 16.68 -13.54 -32.28
N LEU A 876 16.22 -12.42 -31.70
CA LEU A 876 16.23 -12.19 -30.24
C LEU A 876 15.28 -13.16 -29.50
N LEU A 877 14.02 -13.26 -29.92
CA LEU A 877 13.03 -14.17 -29.31
C LEU A 877 13.48 -15.64 -29.32
N THR A 878 14.23 -16.03 -30.36
CA THR A 878 14.66 -17.40 -30.64
C THR A 878 16.10 -17.71 -30.23
N ALA A 879 16.80 -16.75 -29.59
CA ALA A 879 18.20 -16.88 -29.22
C ALA A 879 18.46 -18.04 -28.22
N VAL A 880 19.70 -18.53 -28.19
CA VAL A 880 20.14 -19.46 -27.13
C VAL A 880 20.08 -18.72 -25.78
N GLY A 881 19.48 -19.36 -24.77
CA GLY A 881 19.22 -18.73 -23.46
C GLY A 881 17.98 -17.82 -23.42
N SER A 882 17.25 -17.62 -24.53
CA SER A 882 15.96 -16.94 -24.51
C SER A 882 14.89 -17.83 -23.85
N SER A 883 14.17 -17.27 -22.87
CA SER A 883 13.08 -17.98 -22.16
C SER A 883 11.96 -18.41 -23.11
N THR A 884 11.58 -17.53 -24.04
CA THR A 884 10.49 -17.74 -25.00
C THR A 884 10.74 -18.87 -25.99
N ARG A 885 12.00 -19.30 -26.16
CA ARG A 885 12.38 -20.31 -27.17
C ARG A 885 11.71 -21.67 -26.95
N ASN A 886 11.54 -22.06 -25.70
CA ASN A 886 11.01 -23.37 -25.32
C ASN A 886 9.56 -23.28 -24.78
N THR A 887 8.97 -22.08 -24.72
CA THR A 887 7.63 -21.85 -24.16
C THR A 887 6.60 -21.36 -25.18
N LEU A 888 7.02 -20.63 -26.23
CA LEU A 888 6.07 -20.14 -27.23
C LEU A 888 5.47 -21.29 -28.05
N THR A 889 4.14 -21.39 -27.99
CA THR A 889 3.30 -22.29 -28.79
C THR A 889 2.55 -21.53 -29.87
N GLU A 890 2.13 -20.28 -29.61
CA GLU A 890 1.39 -19.46 -30.58
C GLU A 890 2.09 -18.12 -30.79
N LEU A 891 2.43 -17.80 -32.04
CA LEU A 891 3.11 -16.57 -32.42
C LEU A 891 2.42 -15.94 -33.63
N ASN A 892 1.77 -14.79 -33.43
CA ASN A 892 1.22 -14.00 -34.53
C ASN A 892 2.15 -12.84 -34.88
N LEU A 893 2.58 -12.79 -36.15
CA LEU A 893 3.43 -11.78 -36.75
C LEU A 893 2.78 -11.13 -37.97
N GLY A 894 1.51 -11.45 -38.27
CA GLY A 894 0.82 -11.06 -39.50
C GLY A 894 0.83 -9.54 -39.73
N GLY A 895 0.98 -9.11 -40.98
CA GLY A 895 1.03 -7.70 -41.36
C GLY A 895 2.31 -6.95 -40.96
N CYS A 896 3.32 -7.60 -40.38
CA CYS A 896 4.61 -6.97 -40.10
C CYS A 896 5.42 -6.75 -41.38
N SER A 897 5.44 -5.49 -41.86
CA SER A 897 5.97 -5.13 -43.18
C SER A 897 7.49 -5.30 -43.40
N LYS A 898 8.30 -5.41 -42.33
CA LYS A 898 9.77 -5.50 -42.39
C LYS A 898 10.35 -6.89 -42.03
N LEU A 899 9.51 -7.93 -42.01
CA LEU A 899 9.97 -9.32 -41.90
C LEU A 899 10.26 -9.89 -43.30
N THR A 900 11.35 -10.65 -43.40
CA THR A 900 11.74 -11.38 -44.63
C THR A 900 11.78 -12.88 -44.40
N ASP A 901 12.00 -13.67 -45.46
CA ASP A 901 12.27 -15.12 -45.38
C ASP A 901 13.40 -15.49 -44.41
N THR A 902 14.26 -14.53 -44.03
CA THR A 902 15.27 -14.71 -42.98
C THR A 902 14.66 -14.98 -41.60
N CYS A 903 13.44 -14.48 -41.30
CA CYS A 903 12.80 -14.72 -40.00
C CYS A 903 12.51 -16.20 -39.75
N LEU A 904 12.15 -16.95 -40.79
CA LEU A 904 11.84 -18.39 -40.71
C LEU A 904 13.06 -19.21 -40.28
N LYS A 905 14.26 -18.84 -40.75
CA LYS A 905 15.54 -19.45 -40.33
C LYS A 905 15.80 -19.30 -38.83
N TYR A 906 15.27 -18.25 -38.20
CA TYR A 906 15.32 -18.07 -36.75
C TYR A 906 14.18 -18.80 -36.03
N LEU A 907 12.97 -18.80 -36.58
CA LEU A 907 11.79 -19.48 -36.02
C LEU A 907 11.95 -21.00 -35.92
N ARG A 908 12.76 -21.63 -36.78
CA ARG A 908 13.15 -23.06 -36.69
C ARG A 908 13.72 -23.49 -35.34
N ARG A 909 14.15 -22.54 -34.51
CA ARG A 909 14.69 -22.78 -33.16
C ARG A 909 13.61 -22.97 -32.08
N LEU A 910 12.35 -22.67 -32.38
CA LEU A 910 11.20 -22.85 -31.48
C LEU A 910 10.73 -24.32 -31.52
N SER A 911 11.00 -25.08 -30.47
CA SER A 911 10.65 -26.51 -30.40
C SER A 911 9.16 -26.79 -30.13
N CYS A 912 8.42 -25.79 -29.65
CA CYS A 912 7.07 -25.94 -29.10
C CYS A 912 5.98 -25.25 -29.94
N ILE A 913 6.34 -24.68 -31.10
CA ILE A 913 5.41 -23.92 -31.94
C ILE A 913 4.27 -24.82 -32.45
N SER A 914 3.03 -24.36 -32.32
CA SER A 914 1.81 -25.01 -32.80
C SER A 914 0.97 -24.13 -33.71
N LEU A 915 1.10 -22.80 -33.61
CA LEU A 915 0.49 -21.84 -34.54
C LEU A 915 1.45 -20.67 -34.81
N LEU A 916 1.73 -20.42 -36.08
CA LEU A 916 2.53 -19.31 -36.56
C LEU A 916 1.78 -18.59 -37.69
N ASP A 917 1.38 -17.33 -37.45
CA ASP A 917 0.66 -16.52 -38.43
C ASP A 917 1.58 -15.45 -39.03
N LEU A 918 1.79 -15.54 -40.35
CA LEU A 918 2.62 -14.63 -41.16
C LEU A 918 1.81 -13.99 -42.30
N ARG A 919 0.47 -14.03 -42.23
CA ARG A 919 -0.43 -13.46 -43.27
C ARG A 919 -0.21 -11.96 -43.41
N GLY A 920 -0.20 -11.47 -44.65
CA GLY A 920 0.08 -10.04 -44.93
C GLY A 920 1.54 -9.58 -44.72
N CYS A 921 2.45 -10.43 -44.24
CA CYS A 921 3.89 -10.13 -44.27
C CYS A 921 4.36 -10.14 -45.73
N LYS A 922 4.68 -8.95 -46.27
CA LYS A 922 5.01 -8.78 -47.70
C LYS A 922 6.40 -9.32 -48.07
N GLY A 923 7.38 -9.22 -47.17
CA GLY A 923 8.74 -9.71 -47.40
C GLY A 923 8.95 -11.21 -47.17
N VAL A 924 7.92 -11.92 -46.65
CA VAL A 924 7.93 -13.38 -46.49
C VAL A 924 7.24 -14.03 -47.69
N SER A 925 7.92 -14.90 -48.42
CA SER A 925 7.39 -15.63 -49.56
C SER A 925 6.60 -16.87 -49.10
N ARG A 926 5.57 -17.25 -49.87
CA ARG A 926 4.84 -18.51 -49.62
C ARG A 926 5.76 -19.72 -49.71
N LYS A 927 6.69 -19.72 -50.68
CA LYS A 927 7.66 -20.80 -50.86
C LYS A 927 8.51 -20.99 -49.61
N ALA A 928 9.01 -19.92 -48.98
CA ALA A 928 9.79 -20.08 -47.75
C ALA A 928 8.97 -20.66 -46.58
N CYS A 929 7.66 -20.40 -46.52
CA CYS A 929 6.77 -21.08 -45.56
C CYS A 929 6.62 -22.58 -45.86
N GLU A 930 6.56 -22.96 -47.14
CA GLU A 930 6.50 -24.37 -47.59
C GLU A 930 7.84 -25.09 -47.33
N ASP A 931 8.98 -24.45 -47.65
CA ASP A 931 10.33 -24.92 -47.33
C ASP A 931 10.48 -25.12 -45.80
N PHE A 932 10.08 -24.13 -44.99
CA PHE A 932 10.11 -24.18 -43.52
C PHE A 932 9.26 -25.31 -42.94
N ILE A 933 8.07 -25.57 -43.50
CA ILE A 933 7.23 -26.72 -43.12
C ILE A 933 7.94 -28.03 -43.47
N SER A 934 8.58 -28.14 -44.63
CA SER A 934 9.28 -29.36 -45.03
C SER A 934 10.43 -29.69 -44.06
N GLU A 935 11.18 -28.69 -43.60
CA GLU A 935 12.27 -28.87 -42.63
C GLU A 935 11.79 -29.20 -41.21
N LEU A 936 10.58 -28.79 -40.81
CA LEU A 936 9.99 -29.14 -39.50
C LEU A 936 9.25 -30.48 -39.51
N SER A 937 8.76 -30.91 -40.68
CA SER A 937 7.91 -32.09 -40.85
C SER A 937 8.59 -33.43 -40.54
N VAL A 938 9.92 -33.42 -40.37
CA VAL A 938 10.73 -34.56 -39.91
C VAL A 938 10.26 -35.14 -38.56
N ASN A 939 9.65 -34.32 -37.69
CA ASN A 939 9.25 -34.74 -36.33
C ASN A 939 7.78 -34.46 -35.96
N THR A 940 7.04 -33.70 -36.76
CA THR A 940 5.66 -33.25 -36.45
C THR A 940 5.01 -32.69 -37.71
N LEU A 941 3.78 -33.09 -38.03
CA LEU A 941 3.06 -32.59 -39.19
C LEU A 941 2.60 -31.13 -39.01
N TYR A 942 2.65 -30.33 -40.08
CA TYR A 942 2.11 -28.98 -40.15
C TYR A 942 1.31 -28.77 -41.44
N CYS A 943 0.24 -27.97 -41.35
CA CYS A 943 -0.57 -27.49 -42.46
C CYS A 943 -0.20 -26.04 -42.79
N LEU A 944 -0.24 -25.69 -44.09
CA LEU A 944 -0.25 -24.32 -44.56
C LEU A 944 -1.67 -23.96 -45.01
N SER A 945 -2.26 -22.97 -44.36
CA SER A 945 -3.57 -22.39 -44.67
C SER A 945 -3.42 -20.90 -45.00
N ASP A 946 -4.43 -20.29 -45.63
CA ASP A 946 -4.53 -18.84 -45.85
C ASP A 946 -3.22 -18.18 -46.34
N GLU A 947 -2.57 -18.79 -47.33
CA GLU A 947 -1.20 -18.53 -47.84
C GLU A 947 -0.04 -18.71 -46.86
N LYS A 948 -0.16 -18.19 -45.62
CA LYS A 948 0.95 -18.00 -44.66
C LYS A 948 0.55 -18.23 -43.19
N LEU A 949 -0.54 -18.96 -42.95
CA LEU A 949 -0.92 -19.44 -41.62
C LEU A 949 -0.45 -20.89 -41.45
N ILE A 950 0.57 -21.08 -40.60
CA ILE A 950 1.19 -22.37 -40.33
C ILE A 950 0.61 -22.94 -39.04
N GLN A 951 0.02 -24.13 -39.10
CA GLN A 951 -0.62 -24.78 -37.96
C GLN A 951 -0.13 -26.22 -37.81
N ARG A 952 0.19 -26.63 -36.59
CA ARG A 952 0.55 -28.01 -36.27
C ARG A 952 -0.66 -28.93 -36.39
N ILE A 953 -0.49 -30.06 -37.08
CA ILE A 953 -1.47 -31.14 -37.14
C ILE A 953 -1.08 -32.16 -36.05
N SER A 954 -1.77 -32.12 -34.91
CA SER A 954 -1.65 -33.09 -33.82
C SER A 954 -2.87 -33.07 -32.92
#